data_AF-A0A956QG57-F1
#
_entry.id   AF-A0A956QG57-F1
#
_cell.length_a   1.000
_cell.length_b   1.000
_cell.length_c   1.000
_cell.angle_alpha   90.00
_cell.angle_beta   90.00
_cell.angle_gamma   90.00
#
_symmetry.space_group_name_H-M   'P 1'
#
loop_
_entity.id
_entity.type
_entity.pdbx_description
1 polymer ?
#
loop_
_entity_poly.entity_id
_entity_poly.type
_entity_poly.pdbx_seq_one_letter_code
_entity_poly.pdbx_strand_id
1 'polypeptide(L)'
;IQMSTAQFPTLVWRFRQRHLAVLVEDPGLVAAGDTEKEALAALREELSERELEDLAPPGSTLTEAELIELKVKVRPEFEEEGRLHPYPIELPVPVVAVAARHRSGLGLCSLPLLNLQFFFQEKRSLRKLIRHYVRERLAHLTPRQLRAYLPPDDLWLSYLRGKNVSGPSGPVLARAGQLEAVADPLDSPEYRRQFGPAYGRRVLQENLVTALTQRQSNVLLVAPPGAGKTTLAAAVARKVGRSRGGRPRFHYTGAARIIAGMRYLGQWEERCERLVEELTACDGWLCLDNLLALVTVGSSGADYSLASFFRPYLERGELRVVAESTPAQLEVCRRLMPGLVELFEIHPLPEFRRLEALEVLQQMADSARVAVVPETINAIYELHQRFLPYRAFPGPSAEFFRTLLQEETPPDLPRVVDEFSRITGLQEVFLRDDLTLEAEQVFETFQAQVIGQQAACRRVTSTVLTFKAGLNDPERPLGVLLFTGPTGVGKTEMAKALARFFFGDQERLLRLDMAEYSGPGAAERLLGSSHKPGPLVRRLRTQPFSVVLFDEIEKAAPEVFDLLLSLFDQGRLLDGLGRVTTFRSALLLMTSNLGTPRPAVGLTPDRVAPPPEHEVKAFFRPEFFNRIDAVIPFEPLEPATVRHIAELELKRLDQRDGLSSRGLRVAHTPALLDFLSARGYDRRYGARPLQRLVEESVVTPLARFLVTHPGLRQTTLHLDFDGHEVTISL
;
A
#
# COMPACT_ATOMS: atom_id res chain seq x y z
N ILE A 1 11.46 -48.08 8.86
CA ILE A 1 11.71 -46.80 8.16
C ILE A 1 13.19 -46.49 8.34
N GLN A 2 14.02 -46.71 7.31
CA GLN A 2 15.41 -46.24 7.34
C GLN A 2 15.37 -44.71 7.37
N MET A 3 15.91 -44.09 8.42
CA MET A 3 16.10 -42.65 8.48
C MET A 3 17.21 -42.29 7.48
N SER A 4 16.87 -41.93 6.25
CA SER A 4 17.83 -41.35 5.31
C SER A 4 18.17 -39.94 5.79
N THR A 5 19.44 -39.59 5.94
CA THR A 5 19.86 -38.23 6.28
C THR A 5 19.81 -37.37 5.01
N ALA A 6 19.09 -36.25 5.01
CA ALA A 6 19.11 -35.31 3.88
C ALA A 6 20.46 -34.57 3.87
N GLN A 7 21.07 -34.43 2.70
CA GLN A 7 22.31 -33.69 2.50
C GLN A 7 22.01 -32.46 1.65
N PHE A 8 22.23 -31.27 2.21
CA PHE A 8 22.07 -30.02 1.48
C PHE A 8 23.46 -29.53 1.04
N PRO A 9 23.72 -29.38 -0.27
CA PRO A 9 24.97 -28.84 -0.75
C PRO A 9 25.19 -27.43 -0.20
N THR A 10 26.35 -27.20 0.40
CA THR A 10 26.69 -25.95 1.09
C THR A 10 28.07 -25.50 0.66
N LEU A 11 28.19 -24.27 0.19
CA LEU A 11 29.49 -23.69 -0.18
C LEU A 11 30.13 -23.10 1.09
N VAL A 12 31.33 -23.55 1.42
CA VAL A 12 32.05 -23.13 2.62
C VAL A 12 33.37 -22.48 2.24
N TRP A 13 33.72 -21.39 2.89
CA TRP A 13 35.02 -20.75 2.72
C TRP A 13 35.56 -20.16 4.00
N ARG A 14 36.87 -19.98 4.05
CA ARG A 14 37.54 -19.34 5.18
C ARG A 14 37.71 -17.84 4.90
N PHE A 15 37.28 -17.03 5.86
CA PHE A 15 37.51 -15.58 5.86
C PHE A 15 38.13 -15.16 7.19
N ARG A 16 39.39 -14.72 7.14
CA ARG A 16 40.22 -14.46 8.33
C ARG A 16 40.32 -15.71 9.22
N GLN A 17 39.87 -15.65 10.48
CA GLN A 17 39.88 -16.76 11.44
C GLN A 17 38.52 -17.48 11.54
N ARG A 18 37.58 -17.22 10.62
CA ARG A 18 36.23 -17.78 10.67
C ARG A 18 35.88 -18.53 9.38
N HIS A 19 34.95 -19.46 9.50
CA HIS A 19 34.34 -20.20 8.39
C HIS A 19 32.98 -19.59 8.09
N LEU A 20 32.72 -19.33 6.81
CA LEU A 20 31.43 -18.87 6.29
C LEU A 20 30.83 -20.01 5.46
N ALA A 21 29.54 -20.26 5.65
CA ALA A 21 28.80 -21.30 4.97
C ALA A 21 27.53 -20.70 4.35
N VAL A 22 27.28 -20.98 3.07
CA VAL A 22 26.08 -20.55 2.34
C VAL A 22 25.40 -21.74 1.69
N LEU A 23 24.08 -21.81 1.80
CA LEU A 23 23.31 -22.88 1.18
C LEU A 23 23.29 -22.71 -0.35
N VAL A 24 23.52 -23.80 -1.10
CA VAL A 24 23.52 -23.74 -2.57
C VAL A 24 22.12 -23.52 -3.13
N GLU A 25 21.11 -24.11 -2.46
CA GLU A 25 19.69 -23.93 -2.78
C GLU A 25 19.24 -22.52 -2.45
N ASP A 26 19.59 -21.96 -1.29
CA ASP A 26 19.23 -20.59 -0.87
C ASP A 26 20.49 -19.73 -0.61
N PRO A 27 20.98 -18.98 -1.62
CA PRO A 27 22.17 -18.13 -1.46
C PRO A 27 21.99 -16.98 -0.45
N GLY A 28 20.75 -16.69 -0.06
CA GLY A 28 20.44 -15.70 0.97
C GLY A 28 20.59 -16.21 2.40
N LEU A 29 20.83 -17.52 2.59
CA LEU A 29 21.04 -18.13 3.91
C LEU A 29 22.54 -18.33 4.14
N VAL A 30 23.14 -17.49 4.99
CA VAL A 30 24.59 -17.45 5.24
C VAL A 30 24.85 -17.46 6.73
N ALA A 31 25.68 -18.39 7.18
CA ALA A 31 26.10 -18.48 8.57
C ALA A 31 27.61 -18.41 8.71
N ALA A 32 28.08 -18.01 9.89
CA ALA A 32 29.48 -17.94 10.26
C ALA A 32 29.77 -18.74 11.54
N GLY A 33 30.93 -19.35 11.62
CA GLY A 33 31.42 -20.04 12.82
C GLY A 33 32.94 -19.98 12.90
N ASP A 34 33.52 -20.30 14.06
CA ASP A 34 34.98 -20.29 14.20
C ASP A 34 35.56 -21.57 13.56
N THR A 35 34.77 -22.65 13.55
CA THR A 35 35.02 -23.87 12.76
C THR A 35 33.96 -24.10 11.66
N GLU A 36 34.27 -24.89 10.64
CA GLU A 36 33.29 -25.34 9.62
C GLU A 36 32.06 -25.98 10.29
N LYS A 37 32.27 -26.80 11.32
CA LYS A 37 31.19 -27.49 12.04
C LYS A 37 30.23 -26.52 12.72
N GLU A 38 30.76 -25.43 13.29
CA GLU A 38 29.95 -24.37 13.90
C GLU A 38 29.22 -23.54 12.85
N ALA A 39 29.87 -23.21 11.73
CA ALA A 39 29.21 -22.50 10.63
C ALA A 39 28.04 -23.31 10.07
N LEU A 40 28.22 -24.62 9.87
CA LEU A 40 27.13 -25.53 9.46
C LEU A 40 26.08 -25.73 10.56
N ALA A 41 26.44 -25.66 11.84
CA ALA A 41 25.47 -25.75 12.93
C ALA A 41 24.58 -24.50 13.01
N ALA A 42 25.17 -23.31 12.90
CA ALA A 42 24.45 -22.05 12.84
C ALA A 42 23.54 -21.98 11.59
N LEU A 43 24.03 -22.45 10.43
CA LEU A 43 23.21 -22.54 9.22
C LEU A 43 22.02 -23.49 9.40
N ARG A 44 22.18 -24.58 10.17
CA ARG A 44 21.09 -25.51 10.50
C ARG A 44 20.03 -24.83 11.37
N GLU A 45 20.47 -24.05 12.35
CA GLU A 45 19.58 -23.34 13.28
C GLU A 45 18.75 -22.30 12.52
N GLU A 46 19.39 -21.49 11.67
CA GLU A 46 18.72 -20.49 10.84
C GLU A 46 17.73 -21.12 9.83
N LEU A 47 18.12 -22.27 9.25
CA LEU A 47 17.21 -23.06 8.42
C LEU A 47 16.00 -23.56 9.22
N SER A 48 16.21 -24.04 10.46
CA SER A 48 15.16 -24.57 11.34
C SER A 48 14.20 -23.48 11.85
N GLU A 49 14.69 -22.26 12.10
CA GLU A 49 13.87 -21.12 12.50
C GLU A 49 12.97 -20.63 11.37
N ARG A 50 13.47 -20.56 10.13
CA ARG A 50 12.63 -20.27 8.94
C ARG A 50 11.60 -21.38 8.67
N GLU A 51 11.91 -22.63 9.02
CA GLU A 51 11.01 -23.78 8.90
C GLU A 51 9.84 -23.78 9.91
N LEU A 52 9.86 -22.93 10.94
CA LEU A 52 8.74 -22.75 11.88
C LEU A 52 7.64 -21.81 11.34
N GLU A 53 7.95 -20.96 10.35
CA GLU A 53 7.00 -20.04 9.72
C GLU A 53 6.24 -20.67 8.53
N ASP A 54 6.82 -21.66 7.86
CA ASP A 54 6.23 -22.40 6.71
C ASP A 54 6.06 -23.90 7.06
N LEU A 55 4.85 -24.46 6.90
CA LEU A 55 4.51 -25.87 7.21
C LEU A 55 5.45 -26.90 6.51
N ALA A 56 6.46 -27.38 7.25
CA ALA A 56 7.38 -28.51 7.01
C ALA A 56 8.25 -28.51 5.72
N PRO A 57 9.58 -28.79 5.82
CA PRO A 57 10.48 -28.72 4.66
C PRO A 57 10.33 -29.94 3.72
N PRO A 58 10.40 -29.76 2.39
CA PRO A 58 10.85 -30.83 1.51
C PRO A 58 12.36 -31.00 1.71
N GLY A 59 12.85 -32.22 1.94
CA GLY A 59 14.30 -32.46 2.01
C GLY A 59 15.02 -31.99 0.74
N SER A 60 16.33 -31.72 0.83
CA SER A 60 17.19 -31.22 -0.26
C SER A 60 16.75 -31.66 -1.66
N THR A 61 16.37 -30.69 -2.48
CA THR A 61 15.91 -30.87 -3.86
C THR A 61 17.07 -31.08 -4.83
N LEU A 62 18.31 -30.89 -4.38
CA LEU A 62 19.52 -31.03 -5.17
C LEU A 62 20.28 -32.34 -4.90
N THR A 63 20.82 -32.90 -5.97
CA THR A 63 21.68 -34.09 -6.02
C THR A 63 22.89 -33.80 -6.91
N GLU A 64 23.97 -34.59 -6.81
CA GLU A 64 25.13 -34.48 -7.72
C GLU A 64 25.78 -33.09 -7.76
N ALA A 65 25.95 -32.43 -6.60
CA ALA A 65 26.54 -31.09 -6.55
C ALA A 65 28.06 -31.12 -6.82
N GLU A 66 28.52 -30.26 -7.72
CA GLU A 66 29.92 -30.10 -8.11
C GLU A 66 30.33 -28.63 -8.11
N LEU A 67 31.58 -28.37 -7.73
CA LEU A 67 32.18 -27.05 -7.78
C LEU A 67 32.75 -26.79 -9.19
N ILE A 68 32.48 -25.61 -9.74
CA ILE A 68 32.95 -25.15 -11.04
C ILE A 68 33.66 -23.81 -10.85
N GLU A 69 34.94 -23.79 -11.18
CA GLU A 69 35.75 -22.57 -11.22
C GLU A 69 36.01 -22.15 -12.67
N LEU A 70 35.82 -20.87 -12.96
CA LEU A 70 36.12 -20.30 -14.27
C LEU A 70 36.52 -18.83 -14.19
N LYS A 71 37.23 -18.34 -15.21
CA LYS A 71 37.50 -16.91 -15.38
C LYS A 71 36.56 -16.33 -16.43
N VAL A 72 35.86 -15.25 -16.08
CA VAL A 72 34.95 -14.52 -16.97
C VAL A 72 35.56 -13.17 -17.29
N LYS A 73 35.66 -12.83 -18.57
CA LYS A 73 36.11 -11.50 -18.99
C LYS A 73 34.97 -10.51 -18.81
N VAL A 74 35.18 -9.50 -17.97
CA VAL A 74 34.21 -8.43 -17.67
C VAL A 74 34.85 -7.10 -18.04
N ARG A 75 34.05 -6.17 -18.58
CA ARG A 75 34.48 -4.79 -18.82
C ARG A 75 33.89 -3.89 -17.73
N PRO A 76 34.69 -3.43 -16.75
CA PRO A 76 34.22 -2.52 -15.70
C PRO A 76 33.85 -1.15 -16.26
N GLU A 77 33.22 -0.31 -15.44
CA GLU A 77 32.99 1.12 -15.72
C GLU A 77 33.78 2.00 -14.73
N PHE A 78 34.04 3.27 -15.02
CA PHE A 78 34.58 4.24 -14.06
C PHE A 78 33.74 5.51 -14.05
N GLU A 79 33.65 6.16 -12.90
CA GLU A 79 32.84 7.36 -12.72
C GLU A 79 33.73 8.61 -12.81
N GLU A 80 33.38 9.51 -13.72
CA GLU A 80 34.03 10.81 -13.89
C GLU A 80 32.92 11.87 -14.05
N GLU A 81 32.92 12.90 -13.21
CA GLU A 81 31.92 13.99 -13.22
C GLU A 81 30.43 13.52 -13.20
N GLY A 82 30.15 12.41 -12.50
CA GLY A 82 28.80 11.85 -12.38
C GLY A 82 28.32 11.09 -13.62
N ARG A 83 29.21 10.73 -14.55
CA ARG A 83 28.94 9.87 -15.70
C ARG A 83 29.81 8.60 -15.65
N LEU A 84 29.23 7.48 -16.04
CA LEU A 84 29.90 6.18 -16.11
C LEU A 84 30.51 5.96 -17.49
N HIS A 85 31.78 5.62 -17.53
CA HIS A 85 32.55 5.36 -18.75
C HIS A 85 33.09 3.93 -18.74
N PRO A 86 32.99 3.16 -19.84
CA PRO A 86 33.53 1.81 -19.89
C PRO A 86 35.05 1.84 -19.79
N TYR A 87 35.62 0.97 -18.95
CA TYR A 87 37.05 0.80 -18.80
C TYR A 87 37.64 0.20 -20.10
N PRO A 88 38.82 0.66 -20.56
CA PRO A 88 39.35 0.31 -21.88
C PRO A 88 39.78 -1.16 -22.03
N ILE A 89 39.88 -1.91 -20.92
CA ILE A 89 40.41 -3.28 -20.90
C ILE A 89 39.40 -4.21 -20.22
N GLU A 90 39.22 -5.41 -20.78
CA GLU A 90 38.49 -6.48 -20.12
C GLU A 90 39.34 -7.16 -19.05
N LEU A 91 38.83 -7.22 -17.82
CA LEU A 91 39.47 -7.87 -16.70
C LEU A 91 38.97 -9.32 -16.56
N PRO A 92 39.87 -10.32 -16.45
CA PRO A 92 39.49 -11.69 -16.17
C PRO A 92 39.13 -11.84 -14.68
N VAL A 93 37.85 -11.91 -14.37
CA VAL A 93 37.33 -12.09 -13.01
C VAL A 93 37.16 -13.59 -12.74
N PRO A 94 37.86 -14.18 -11.74
CA PRO A 94 37.59 -15.54 -11.31
C PRO A 94 36.20 -15.60 -10.64
N VAL A 95 35.42 -16.63 -10.97
CA VAL A 95 34.11 -16.87 -10.36
C VAL A 95 33.98 -18.35 -10.02
N VAL A 96 33.24 -18.59 -8.95
CA VAL A 96 32.95 -19.93 -8.43
C VAL A 96 31.46 -20.17 -8.53
N ALA A 97 31.09 -21.29 -9.14
CA ALA A 97 29.72 -21.76 -9.27
C ALA A 97 29.59 -23.17 -8.68
N VAL A 98 28.42 -23.49 -8.17
CA VAL A 98 28.03 -24.86 -7.82
C VAL A 98 26.97 -25.30 -8.80
N ALA A 99 27.21 -26.41 -9.50
CA ALA A 99 26.22 -27.04 -10.36
C ALA A 99 25.67 -28.28 -9.69
N ALA A 100 24.36 -28.45 -9.71
CA ALA A 100 23.70 -29.62 -9.12
C ALA A 100 22.52 -30.04 -9.99
N ARG A 101 22.00 -31.25 -9.76
CA ARG A 101 20.81 -31.77 -10.42
C ARG A 101 19.62 -31.69 -9.47
N HIS A 102 18.58 -30.99 -9.89
CA HIS A 102 17.32 -30.92 -9.16
C HIS A 102 16.54 -32.24 -9.31
N ARG A 103 15.72 -32.60 -8.31
CA ARG A 103 14.88 -33.82 -8.32
C ARG A 103 13.92 -33.90 -9.52
N SER A 104 13.58 -32.77 -10.15
CA SER A 104 12.79 -32.72 -11.39
C SER A 104 13.57 -33.13 -12.65
N GLY A 105 14.88 -33.34 -12.55
CA GLY A 105 15.75 -33.71 -13.67
C GLY A 105 16.51 -32.54 -14.31
N LEU A 106 16.11 -31.29 -14.01
CA LEU A 106 16.78 -30.07 -14.47
C LEU A 106 18.10 -29.82 -13.71
N GLY A 107 19.10 -29.27 -14.39
CA GLY A 107 20.33 -28.80 -13.74
C GLY A 107 20.12 -27.41 -13.13
N LEU A 108 20.61 -27.18 -11.91
CA LEU A 108 20.67 -25.87 -11.26
C LEU A 108 22.12 -25.42 -11.19
N CYS A 109 22.40 -24.18 -11.59
CA CYS A 109 23.68 -23.51 -11.35
C CYS A 109 23.47 -22.39 -10.34
N SER A 110 24.27 -22.38 -9.29
CA SER A 110 24.27 -21.35 -8.25
C SER A 110 25.64 -20.69 -8.19
N LEU A 111 25.70 -19.37 -8.13
CA LEU A 111 26.90 -18.57 -7.86
C LEU A 111 26.65 -17.75 -6.59
N PRO A 112 26.79 -18.36 -5.40
CA PRO A 112 26.36 -17.72 -4.15
C PRO A 112 27.02 -16.38 -3.89
N LEU A 113 28.31 -16.24 -4.21
CA LEU A 113 29.07 -15.00 -4.02
C LEU A 113 28.59 -13.84 -4.92
N LEU A 114 27.88 -14.14 -6.00
CA LEU A 114 27.28 -13.14 -6.90
C LEU A 114 25.78 -12.98 -6.66
N ASN A 115 25.20 -13.78 -5.77
CA ASN A 115 23.76 -13.95 -5.58
C ASN A 115 23.03 -14.21 -6.93
N LEU A 116 23.57 -15.12 -7.74
CA LEU A 116 22.98 -15.54 -9.02
C LEU A 116 22.64 -17.02 -8.98
N GLN A 117 21.48 -17.38 -9.53
CA GLN A 117 21.07 -18.77 -9.74
C GLN A 117 20.33 -18.89 -11.07
N PHE A 118 20.46 -20.02 -11.77
CA PHE A 118 19.70 -20.29 -12.99
C PHE A 118 19.65 -21.79 -13.29
N PHE A 119 18.59 -22.27 -13.94
CA PHE A 119 18.53 -23.65 -14.42
C PHE A 119 19.16 -23.83 -15.81
N PHE A 120 19.58 -25.05 -16.10
CA PHE A 120 20.12 -25.48 -17.38
C PHE A 120 19.68 -26.91 -17.71
N GLN A 121 19.41 -27.17 -18.98
CA GLN A 121 19.01 -28.51 -19.45
C GLN A 121 20.23 -29.41 -19.75
N GLU A 122 21.30 -28.84 -20.32
CA GLU A 122 22.47 -29.60 -20.75
C GLU A 122 23.78 -29.03 -20.18
N LYS A 123 24.59 -29.90 -19.56
CA LYS A 123 25.87 -29.53 -18.93
C LYS A 123 26.87 -28.90 -19.90
N ARG A 124 26.80 -29.22 -21.21
CA ARG A 124 27.67 -28.63 -22.24
C ARG A 124 27.49 -27.11 -22.39
N SER A 125 26.29 -26.61 -22.13
CA SER A 125 25.94 -25.18 -22.27
C SER A 125 26.24 -24.37 -21.00
N LEU A 126 26.44 -25.05 -19.87
CA LEU A 126 26.59 -24.45 -18.55
C LEU A 126 27.71 -23.39 -18.48
N ARG A 127 28.92 -23.72 -18.94
CA ARG A 127 30.04 -22.76 -18.93
C ARG A 127 29.77 -21.51 -19.78
N LYS A 128 28.97 -21.63 -20.84
CA LYS A 128 28.57 -20.48 -21.69
C LYS A 128 27.55 -19.61 -20.95
N LEU A 129 26.57 -20.22 -20.30
CA LEU A 129 25.55 -19.53 -19.50
C LEU A 129 26.18 -18.81 -18.31
N ILE A 130 27.11 -19.44 -17.58
CA ILE A 130 27.81 -18.77 -16.47
C ILE A 130 28.53 -17.51 -16.97
N ARG A 131 29.26 -17.58 -18.10
CA ARG A 131 29.92 -16.41 -18.67
C ARG A 131 28.94 -15.30 -19.06
N HIS A 132 27.77 -15.66 -19.57
CA HIS A 132 26.74 -14.71 -19.97
C HIS A 132 26.19 -13.95 -18.75
N TYR A 133 25.66 -14.68 -17.76
CA TYR A 133 25.04 -14.09 -16.57
C TYR A 133 26.04 -13.34 -15.69
N VAL A 134 27.27 -13.82 -15.56
CA VAL A 134 28.33 -13.11 -14.83
C VAL A 134 28.70 -11.81 -15.52
N ARG A 135 28.80 -11.82 -16.86
CA ARG A 135 29.13 -10.61 -17.60
C ARG A 135 28.03 -9.56 -17.47
N GLU A 136 26.76 -9.97 -17.57
CA GLU A 136 25.62 -9.09 -17.37
C GLU A 136 25.59 -8.51 -15.94
N ARG A 137 25.78 -9.36 -14.92
CA ARG A 137 25.78 -8.93 -13.52
C ARG A 137 26.89 -7.96 -13.17
N LEU A 138 28.07 -8.13 -13.76
CA LEU A 138 29.27 -7.38 -13.41
C LEU A 138 29.59 -6.24 -14.39
N ALA A 139 28.81 -6.07 -15.47
CA ALA A 139 29.08 -5.10 -16.53
C ALA A 139 29.14 -3.63 -16.05
N HIS A 140 28.29 -3.26 -15.10
CA HIS A 140 28.12 -1.87 -14.66
C HIS A 140 28.88 -1.56 -13.36
N LEU A 141 29.82 -2.43 -12.98
CA LEU A 141 30.56 -2.26 -11.74
C LEU A 141 31.91 -1.61 -12.00
N THR A 142 32.29 -0.70 -11.10
CA THR A 142 33.64 -0.13 -11.09
C THR A 142 34.69 -1.15 -10.67
N PRO A 143 35.97 -0.99 -11.06
CA PRO A 143 37.05 -1.87 -10.59
C PRO A 143 37.11 -2.02 -9.07
N ARG A 144 36.77 -0.95 -8.34
CA ARG A 144 36.68 -0.96 -6.86
C ARG A 144 35.51 -1.84 -6.37
N GLN A 145 34.36 -1.76 -7.01
CA GLN A 145 33.18 -2.57 -6.66
C GLN A 145 33.38 -4.05 -7.05
N LEU A 146 34.09 -4.34 -8.15
CA LEU A 146 34.40 -5.71 -8.57
C LEU A 146 35.22 -6.48 -7.52
N ARG A 147 36.07 -5.80 -6.74
CA ARG A 147 36.84 -6.43 -5.67
C ARG A 147 35.97 -7.14 -4.62
N ALA A 148 34.74 -6.66 -4.39
CA ALA A 148 33.82 -7.27 -3.43
C ALA A 148 33.31 -8.65 -3.87
N TYR A 149 33.43 -8.98 -5.16
CA TYR A 149 32.91 -10.20 -5.78
C TYR A 149 34.00 -11.21 -6.14
N LEU A 150 35.26 -10.93 -5.78
CA LEU A 150 36.34 -11.89 -5.96
C LEU A 150 36.16 -13.06 -4.99
N PRO A 151 36.24 -14.32 -5.47
CA PRO A 151 36.15 -15.46 -4.60
C PRO A 151 37.33 -15.51 -3.61
N PRO A 152 37.09 -16.02 -2.40
CA PRO A 152 38.15 -16.25 -1.41
C PRO A 152 39.09 -17.38 -1.86
N ASP A 153 40.33 -17.35 -1.38
CA ASP A 153 41.38 -18.31 -1.79
C ASP A 153 41.16 -19.75 -1.27
N ASP A 154 40.33 -19.91 -0.23
CA ASP A 154 40.14 -21.17 0.51
C ASP A 154 38.65 -21.49 0.62
N LEU A 155 38.13 -22.21 -0.39
CA LEU A 155 36.71 -22.48 -0.60
C LEU A 155 36.49 -23.93 -1.07
N TRP A 156 35.49 -24.61 -0.52
CA TRP A 156 35.14 -25.98 -0.87
C TRP A 156 33.63 -26.24 -0.75
N LEU A 157 33.18 -27.35 -1.35
CA LEU A 157 31.81 -27.82 -1.22
C LEU A 157 31.71 -28.76 -0.02
N SER A 158 30.80 -28.46 0.90
CA SER A 158 30.44 -29.27 2.06
C SER A 158 28.95 -29.64 2.02
N TYR A 159 28.50 -30.41 3.01
CA TYR A 159 27.12 -30.90 3.07
C TYR A 159 26.52 -30.73 4.45
N LEU A 160 25.49 -29.89 4.53
CA LEU A 160 24.70 -29.76 5.73
C LEU A 160 23.81 -31.01 5.89
N ARG A 161 23.95 -31.72 7.01
CA ARG A 161 23.08 -32.86 7.35
C ARG A 161 21.83 -32.38 8.06
N GLY A 162 20.66 -32.73 7.54
CA GLY A 162 19.34 -32.50 8.13
C GLY A 162 18.52 -33.78 8.26
N LYS A 163 17.47 -33.75 9.09
CA LYS A 163 16.51 -34.87 9.16
C LYS A 163 15.72 -34.91 7.85
N ASN A 164 15.67 -36.05 7.14
CA ASN A 164 14.57 -36.23 6.20
C ASN A 164 13.31 -36.33 7.04
N VAL A 165 12.44 -35.35 6.92
CA VAL A 165 11.02 -35.69 6.91
C VAL A 165 10.82 -36.33 5.55
N SER A 166 10.50 -37.61 5.53
CA SER A 166 9.78 -38.17 4.39
C SER A 166 8.48 -37.38 4.31
N GLY A 167 8.50 -36.23 3.64
CA GLY A 167 7.29 -35.62 3.12
C GLY A 167 6.57 -36.72 2.35
N PRO A 168 5.24 -36.81 2.45
CA PRO A 168 4.49 -37.97 2.01
C PRO A 168 4.86 -38.33 0.57
N SER A 169 5.74 -39.33 0.43
CA SER A 169 5.99 -40.06 -0.80
C SER A 169 4.95 -41.17 -0.81
N GLY A 170 3.70 -40.72 -0.88
CA GLY A 170 2.49 -41.51 -0.92
C GLY A 170 1.46 -40.69 -1.69
N PRO A 171 0.58 -41.32 -2.48
CA PRO A 171 -0.19 -40.69 -3.55
C PRO A 171 -1.34 -39.83 -3.01
N VAL A 172 -1.01 -38.71 -2.36
CA VAL A 172 -2.00 -37.80 -1.76
C VAL A 172 -1.92 -36.38 -2.35
N LEU A 173 -0.82 -36.02 -3.04
CA LEU A 173 -0.76 -34.84 -3.92
C LEU A 173 -0.89 -35.18 -5.43
N ALA A 174 -1.16 -36.45 -5.76
CA ALA A 174 -1.38 -36.89 -7.13
C ALA A 174 -2.84 -36.73 -7.60
N ARG A 175 -3.66 -35.91 -6.93
CA ARG A 175 -5.10 -35.77 -7.28
C ARG A 175 -5.65 -34.33 -7.33
N ALA A 176 -4.82 -33.30 -7.16
CA ALA A 176 -5.18 -31.91 -7.48
C ALA A 176 -4.11 -31.33 -8.41
N GLY A 177 -4.51 -30.80 -9.56
CA GLY A 177 -3.59 -30.26 -10.58
C GLY A 177 -2.86 -28.99 -10.10
N GLN A 178 -1.71 -28.66 -10.70
CA GLN A 178 -0.99 -27.41 -10.43
C GLN A 178 -1.87 -26.18 -10.73
N LEU A 179 -2.79 -26.30 -11.69
CA LEU A 179 -3.75 -25.26 -12.02
C LEU A 179 -4.63 -24.86 -10.83
N GLU A 180 -5.08 -25.81 -10.01
CA GLU A 180 -5.91 -25.54 -8.82
C GLU A 180 -5.12 -24.86 -7.69
N ALA A 181 -3.79 -25.01 -7.67
CA ALA A 181 -2.94 -24.34 -6.68
C ALA A 181 -2.80 -22.84 -6.95
N VAL A 182 -2.78 -22.44 -8.22
CA VAL A 182 -2.48 -21.06 -8.63
C VAL A 182 -3.63 -20.32 -9.31
N ALA A 183 -4.72 -21.01 -9.63
CA ALA A 183 -5.90 -20.42 -10.23
C ALA A 183 -7.18 -21.06 -9.71
N ASP A 184 -8.22 -20.26 -9.53
CA ASP A 184 -9.51 -20.75 -9.06
C ASP A 184 -10.48 -20.88 -10.22
N PRO A 185 -11.35 -21.91 -10.26
CA PRO A 185 -12.43 -21.97 -11.24
C PRO A 185 -13.35 -20.75 -11.13
N LEU A 186 -13.47 -19.98 -12.22
CA LEU A 186 -14.29 -18.75 -12.24
C LEU A 186 -15.80 -19.06 -12.11
N ASP A 187 -16.21 -20.31 -12.37
CA ASP A 187 -17.58 -20.79 -12.16
C ASP A 187 -17.80 -21.44 -10.78
N SER A 188 -16.84 -21.35 -9.86
CA SER A 188 -16.96 -21.94 -8.53
C SER A 188 -18.08 -21.29 -7.69
N PRO A 189 -18.62 -21.97 -6.66
CA PRO A 189 -19.65 -21.40 -5.79
C PRO A 189 -19.25 -20.07 -5.14
N GLU A 190 -17.97 -19.89 -4.81
CA GLU A 190 -17.44 -18.65 -4.23
C GLU A 190 -17.51 -17.49 -5.23
N TYR A 191 -16.96 -17.66 -6.44
CA TYR A 191 -17.02 -16.65 -7.49
C TYR A 191 -18.47 -16.41 -7.97
N ARG A 192 -19.36 -17.39 -7.88
CA ARG A 192 -20.80 -17.19 -8.16
C ARG A 192 -21.49 -16.29 -7.15
N ARG A 193 -21.11 -16.36 -5.87
CA ARG A 193 -21.62 -15.46 -4.82
C ARG A 193 -21.07 -14.06 -4.98
N GLN A 194 -19.78 -13.96 -5.31
CA GLN A 194 -19.09 -12.68 -5.46
C GLN A 194 -19.48 -11.94 -6.75
N PHE A 195 -19.63 -12.66 -7.87
CA PHE A 195 -19.92 -12.09 -9.19
C PHE A 195 -21.26 -12.60 -9.71
N GLY A 196 -22.31 -11.78 -9.55
CA GLY A 196 -23.66 -12.06 -10.04
C GLY A 196 -23.78 -12.04 -11.58
N PRO A 197 -25.01 -12.07 -12.12
CA PRO A 197 -25.26 -11.90 -13.54
C PRO A 197 -24.69 -10.58 -14.09
N ALA A 198 -24.33 -10.57 -15.38
CA ALA A 198 -23.89 -9.36 -16.08
C ALA A 198 -25.11 -8.55 -16.57
N TYR A 199 -25.86 -7.99 -15.62
CA TYR A 199 -27.04 -7.16 -15.87
C TYR A 199 -26.74 -6.04 -16.88
N GLY A 200 -27.67 -5.77 -17.80
CA GLY A 200 -27.51 -4.76 -18.85
C GLY A 200 -26.42 -5.03 -19.90
N ARG A 201 -25.71 -6.18 -19.85
CA ARG A 201 -24.58 -6.50 -20.77
C ARG A 201 -24.83 -7.69 -21.70
N ARG A 202 -26.09 -8.04 -21.98
CA ARG A 202 -26.45 -9.24 -22.74
C ARG A 202 -25.76 -9.33 -24.10
N VAL A 203 -25.78 -8.24 -24.88
CA VAL A 203 -25.15 -8.20 -26.22
C VAL A 203 -23.63 -8.39 -26.13
N LEU A 204 -22.96 -7.71 -25.19
CA LEU A 204 -21.52 -7.89 -24.97
C LEU A 204 -21.19 -9.32 -24.53
N GLN A 205 -22.01 -9.92 -23.66
CA GLN A 205 -21.85 -11.30 -23.23
C GLN A 205 -21.95 -12.27 -24.43
N GLU A 206 -22.91 -12.07 -25.32
CA GLU A 206 -23.08 -12.90 -26.54
C GLU A 206 -21.92 -12.75 -27.52
N ASN A 207 -21.43 -11.52 -27.72
CA ASN A 207 -20.25 -11.25 -28.54
C ASN A 207 -18.98 -11.91 -27.96
N LEU A 208 -18.80 -11.87 -26.64
CA LEU A 208 -17.67 -12.50 -25.96
C LEU A 208 -17.74 -14.03 -26.02
N VAL A 209 -18.92 -14.62 -25.83
CA VAL A 209 -19.11 -16.07 -26.03
C VAL A 209 -18.69 -16.46 -27.45
N THR A 210 -19.06 -15.67 -28.45
CA THR A 210 -18.71 -15.89 -29.86
C THR A 210 -17.19 -15.77 -30.08
N ALA A 211 -16.56 -14.73 -29.54
CA ALA A 211 -15.11 -14.52 -29.60
C ALA A 211 -14.33 -15.72 -29.04
N LEU A 212 -14.73 -16.19 -27.85
CA LEU A 212 -14.03 -17.27 -27.16
C LEU A 212 -14.29 -18.64 -27.77
N THR A 213 -15.54 -18.95 -28.14
CA THR A 213 -15.91 -20.31 -28.55
C THR A 213 -15.75 -20.57 -30.04
N GLN A 214 -16.05 -19.59 -30.91
CA GLN A 214 -16.00 -19.76 -32.36
C GLN A 214 -14.66 -19.31 -32.93
N ARG A 215 -14.17 -18.14 -32.50
CA ARG A 215 -12.92 -17.56 -32.99
C ARG A 215 -11.69 -17.98 -32.19
N GLN A 216 -11.89 -18.55 -31.00
CA GLN A 216 -10.83 -18.98 -30.08
C GLN A 216 -9.82 -17.86 -29.78
N SER A 217 -10.29 -16.61 -29.78
CA SER A 217 -9.47 -15.42 -29.62
C SER A 217 -9.02 -15.24 -28.18
N ASN A 218 -7.82 -14.67 -27.98
CA ASN A 218 -7.48 -14.07 -26.69
C ASN A 218 -8.28 -12.78 -26.56
N VAL A 219 -8.92 -12.56 -25.42
CA VAL A 219 -9.82 -11.43 -25.20
C VAL A 219 -9.23 -10.48 -24.17
N LEU A 220 -9.26 -9.18 -24.46
CA LEU A 220 -8.91 -8.13 -23.53
C LEU A 220 -10.13 -7.25 -23.23
N LEU A 221 -10.63 -7.30 -22.00
CA LEU A 221 -11.72 -6.46 -21.53
C LEU A 221 -11.18 -5.11 -21.06
N VAL A 222 -11.57 -4.02 -21.72
CA VAL A 222 -11.02 -2.68 -21.45
C VAL A 222 -12.09 -1.75 -20.90
N ALA A 223 -11.92 -1.32 -19.66
CA ALA A 223 -12.85 -0.40 -19.00
C ALA A 223 -12.25 0.20 -17.71
N PRO A 224 -12.74 1.34 -17.21
CA PRO A 224 -12.39 1.82 -15.88
C PRO A 224 -12.70 0.80 -14.77
N PRO A 225 -12.06 0.91 -13.59
CA PRO A 225 -12.37 0.07 -12.43
C PRO A 225 -13.83 0.24 -11.99
N GLY A 226 -14.53 -0.88 -11.72
CA GLY A 226 -15.94 -0.87 -11.32
C GLY A 226 -16.94 -1.08 -12.46
N ALA A 227 -16.53 -1.01 -13.73
CA ALA A 227 -17.45 -1.14 -14.87
C ALA A 227 -18.04 -2.56 -15.10
N GLY A 228 -17.65 -3.55 -14.28
CA GLY A 228 -18.18 -4.93 -14.33
C GLY A 228 -17.42 -5.90 -15.24
N LYS A 229 -16.13 -5.67 -15.52
CA LYS A 229 -15.28 -6.55 -16.35
C LYS A 229 -15.25 -8.00 -15.84
N THR A 230 -14.88 -8.21 -14.58
CA THR A 230 -14.84 -9.55 -13.96
C THR A 230 -16.21 -10.21 -13.90
N THR A 231 -17.26 -9.41 -13.64
CA THR A 231 -18.65 -9.91 -13.65
C THR A 231 -19.07 -10.41 -15.04
N LEU A 232 -18.68 -9.69 -16.09
CA LEU A 232 -18.91 -10.10 -17.47
C LEU A 232 -18.13 -11.39 -17.81
N ALA A 233 -16.85 -11.47 -17.44
CA ALA A 233 -16.04 -12.68 -17.62
C ALA A 233 -16.66 -13.90 -16.90
N ALA A 234 -17.11 -13.73 -15.65
CA ALA A 234 -17.77 -14.77 -14.88
C ALA A 234 -19.14 -15.17 -15.47
N ALA A 235 -19.91 -14.21 -15.99
CA ALA A 235 -21.16 -14.50 -16.70
C ALA A 235 -20.93 -15.28 -18.00
N VAL A 236 -19.87 -14.97 -18.74
CA VAL A 236 -19.46 -15.71 -19.94
C VAL A 236 -19.01 -17.13 -19.57
N ALA A 237 -18.15 -17.28 -18.56
CA ALA A 237 -17.71 -18.59 -18.05
C ALA A 237 -18.90 -19.50 -17.70
N ARG A 238 -19.93 -18.99 -17.03
CA ARG A 238 -21.16 -19.75 -16.73
C ARG A 238 -21.94 -20.14 -17.98
N LYS A 239 -22.00 -19.27 -18.99
CA LYS A 239 -22.74 -19.52 -20.24
C LYS A 239 -22.03 -20.51 -21.16
N VAL A 240 -20.70 -20.46 -21.22
CA VAL A 240 -19.88 -21.45 -21.97
C VAL A 240 -19.89 -22.82 -21.29
N GLY A 241 -19.98 -22.84 -19.95
CA GLY A 241 -20.12 -24.06 -19.17
C GLY A 241 -18.80 -24.83 -19.01
N ARG A 242 -18.92 -26.12 -18.67
CA ARG A 242 -17.79 -27.01 -18.34
C ARG A 242 -17.35 -27.86 -19.54
N SER A 243 -16.13 -28.39 -19.48
CA SER A 243 -15.61 -29.26 -20.53
C SER A 243 -16.28 -30.64 -20.52
N ARG A 244 -16.04 -31.44 -21.57
CA ARG A 244 -16.42 -32.86 -21.61
C ARG A 244 -15.73 -33.58 -20.45
N GLY A 245 -16.50 -34.09 -19.49
CA GLY A 245 -16.00 -34.66 -18.22
C GLY A 245 -16.18 -33.76 -16.99
N GLY A 246 -16.82 -32.59 -17.13
CA GLY A 246 -17.25 -31.78 -15.98
C GLY A 246 -16.14 -30.95 -15.33
N ARG A 247 -14.98 -30.78 -15.99
CA ARG A 247 -13.92 -29.89 -15.52
C ARG A 247 -14.25 -28.42 -15.83
N PRO A 248 -13.93 -27.47 -14.94
CA PRO A 248 -14.03 -26.05 -15.24
C PRO A 248 -13.19 -25.68 -16.46
N ARG A 249 -13.69 -24.77 -17.28
CA ARG A 249 -12.94 -24.25 -18.44
C ARG A 249 -12.29 -22.91 -18.17
N PHE A 250 -12.76 -22.13 -17.21
CA PHE A 250 -12.25 -20.78 -16.94
C PHE A 250 -11.60 -20.75 -15.57
N HIS A 251 -10.31 -20.38 -15.52
CA HIS A 251 -9.52 -20.35 -14.30
C HIS A 251 -8.98 -18.96 -14.05
N TYR A 252 -9.35 -18.33 -12.94
CA TYR A 252 -9.00 -16.98 -12.57
C TYR A 252 -7.75 -16.93 -11.71
N THR A 253 -6.81 -16.07 -12.07
CA THR A 253 -5.57 -15.84 -11.32
C THR A 253 -5.03 -14.43 -11.54
N GLY A 254 -3.98 -14.09 -10.79
CA GLY A 254 -3.18 -12.88 -10.99
C GLY A 254 -1.71 -13.20 -11.11
N ALA A 255 -0.94 -12.34 -11.77
CA ALA A 255 0.48 -12.55 -12.04
C ALA A 255 1.30 -12.85 -10.77
N ALA A 256 1.01 -12.15 -9.67
CA ALA A 256 1.68 -12.35 -8.39
C ALA A 256 1.40 -13.73 -7.78
N ARG A 257 0.20 -14.29 -7.97
CA ARG A 257 -0.17 -15.63 -7.49
C ARG A 257 0.56 -16.73 -8.27
N ILE A 258 0.74 -16.53 -9.58
CA ILE A 258 1.49 -17.47 -10.44
C ILE A 258 2.92 -17.63 -9.90
N ILE A 259 3.58 -16.53 -9.53
CA ILE A 259 4.96 -16.55 -9.02
C ILE A 259 5.06 -16.66 -7.49
N ALA A 260 3.94 -16.75 -6.78
CA ALA A 260 3.93 -16.79 -5.32
C ALA A 260 4.66 -18.03 -4.80
N GLY A 261 5.48 -17.83 -3.76
CA GLY A 261 6.28 -18.89 -3.14
C GLY A 261 7.50 -19.33 -3.96
N MET A 262 7.79 -18.68 -5.09
CA MET A 262 8.97 -19.01 -5.90
C MET A 262 10.17 -18.19 -5.44
N ARG A 263 11.18 -18.88 -4.88
CA ARG A 263 12.41 -18.27 -4.39
C ARG A 263 13.59 -18.43 -5.37
N TYR A 264 13.48 -19.34 -6.34
CA TYR A 264 14.55 -19.68 -7.28
C TYR A 264 14.16 -19.42 -8.75
N LEU A 265 15.06 -18.82 -9.52
CA LEU A 265 14.88 -18.56 -10.97
C LEU A 265 14.63 -19.87 -11.71
N GLY A 266 13.56 -20.00 -12.52
CA GLY A 266 13.17 -21.22 -13.25
C GLY A 266 11.95 -21.96 -12.71
N GLN A 267 11.65 -21.78 -11.42
CA GLN A 267 10.51 -22.45 -10.78
C GLN A 267 9.18 -21.92 -11.32
N TRP A 268 9.09 -20.61 -11.52
CA TRP A 268 7.88 -20.01 -12.04
C TRP A 268 7.66 -20.38 -13.51
N GLU A 269 8.73 -20.54 -14.29
CA GLU A 269 8.66 -21.03 -15.67
C GLU A 269 8.10 -22.47 -15.72
N GLU A 270 8.65 -23.41 -14.92
CA GLU A 270 8.14 -24.81 -14.84
C GLU A 270 6.66 -24.86 -14.43
N ARG A 271 6.26 -23.99 -13.49
CA ARG A 271 4.85 -23.87 -13.09
C ARG A 271 3.99 -23.33 -14.24
N CYS A 272 4.48 -22.35 -15.00
CA CYS A 272 3.76 -21.81 -16.14
C CYS A 272 3.61 -22.84 -17.27
N GLU A 273 4.63 -23.66 -17.54
CA GLU A 273 4.54 -24.78 -18.49
C GLU A 273 3.43 -25.75 -18.09
N ARG A 274 3.45 -26.23 -16.84
CA ARG A 274 2.41 -27.12 -16.32
C ARG A 274 1.01 -26.51 -16.37
N LEU A 275 0.90 -25.21 -16.06
CA LEU A 275 -0.36 -24.48 -16.16
C LEU A 275 -0.89 -24.48 -17.61
N VAL A 276 -0.03 -24.25 -18.60
CA VAL A 276 -0.42 -24.31 -20.02
C VAL A 276 -0.83 -25.72 -20.42
N GLU A 277 -0.08 -26.75 -20.02
CA GLU A 277 -0.42 -28.15 -20.29
C GLU A 277 -1.80 -28.53 -19.72
N GLU A 278 -2.07 -28.19 -18.46
CA GLU A 278 -3.35 -28.49 -17.80
C GLU A 278 -4.52 -27.72 -18.42
N LEU A 279 -4.32 -26.46 -18.82
CA LEU A 279 -5.33 -25.67 -19.54
C LEU A 279 -5.61 -26.23 -20.94
N THR A 280 -4.57 -26.64 -21.66
CA THR A 280 -4.70 -27.27 -22.98
C THR A 280 -5.51 -28.56 -22.87
N ALA A 281 -5.21 -29.39 -21.85
CA ALA A 281 -5.90 -30.66 -21.63
C ALA A 281 -7.39 -30.51 -21.28
N CYS A 282 -7.81 -29.38 -20.71
CA CYS A 282 -9.21 -29.10 -20.40
C CYS A 282 -9.92 -28.19 -21.42
N ASP A 283 -9.25 -27.82 -22.52
CA ASP A 283 -9.75 -26.84 -23.50
C ASP A 283 -10.19 -25.54 -22.81
N GLY A 284 -9.36 -25.08 -21.87
CA GLY A 284 -9.63 -24.02 -20.92
C GLY A 284 -8.99 -22.67 -21.24
N TRP A 285 -9.46 -21.63 -20.56
CA TRP A 285 -9.00 -20.26 -20.61
C TRP A 285 -8.42 -19.83 -19.25
N LEU A 286 -7.30 -19.13 -19.31
CA LEU A 286 -6.74 -18.40 -18.18
C LEU A 286 -7.37 -17.02 -18.11
N CYS A 287 -8.03 -16.71 -17.00
CA CYS A 287 -8.61 -15.40 -16.72
C CYS A 287 -7.65 -14.59 -15.84
N LEU A 288 -7.24 -13.42 -16.31
CA LEU A 288 -6.29 -12.56 -15.63
C LEU A 288 -6.92 -11.24 -15.20
N ASP A 289 -6.70 -10.89 -13.94
CA ASP A 289 -7.19 -9.65 -13.32
C ASP A 289 -6.57 -8.38 -13.90
N ASN A 290 -5.35 -8.45 -14.43
CA ASN A 290 -4.63 -7.32 -15.00
C ASN A 290 -3.56 -7.75 -16.01
N LEU A 291 -3.73 -7.40 -17.28
CA LEU A 291 -2.74 -7.70 -18.32
C LEU A 291 -1.36 -7.08 -18.03
N LEU A 292 -1.31 -5.85 -17.52
CA LEU A 292 -0.05 -5.15 -17.24
C LEU A 292 0.76 -5.85 -16.15
N ALA A 293 0.11 -6.59 -15.26
CA ALA A 293 0.80 -7.35 -14.22
C ALA A 293 1.70 -8.44 -14.82
N LEU A 294 1.33 -9.05 -15.95
CA LEU A 294 2.20 -10.03 -16.63
C LEU A 294 3.49 -9.41 -17.18
N VAL A 295 3.44 -8.14 -17.58
CA VAL A 295 4.60 -7.42 -18.15
C VAL A 295 5.54 -6.94 -17.04
N THR A 296 5.01 -6.71 -15.83
CA THR A 296 5.72 -5.99 -14.76
C THR A 296 6.10 -6.86 -13.57
N VAL A 297 5.41 -7.98 -13.33
CA VAL A 297 5.64 -8.87 -12.19
C VAL A 297 6.68 -9.94 -12.57
N GLY A 298 7.67 -10.13 -11.70
CA GLY A 298 8.69 -11.17 -11.83
C GLY A 298 9.94 -10.81 -12.66
N SER A 299 10.12 -9.53 -13.01
CA SER A 299 11.14 -9.12 -13.98
C SER A 299 12.06 -7.99 -13.52
N SER A 300 13.34 -8.04 -13.91
CA SER A 300 14.27 -6.88 -13.94
C SER A 300 14.10 -6.01 -15.21
N GLY A 301 13.10 -6.29 -16.06
CA GLY A 301 12.81 -5.62 -17.34
C GLY A 301 11.84 -6.44 -18.22
N ALA A 302 11.26 -5.84 -19.27
CA ALA A 302 10.19 -6.45 -20.08
C ALA A 302 10.56 -7.79 -20.75
N ASP A 303 11.85 -8.01 -21.04
CA ASP A 303 12.34 -9.19 -21.76
C ASP A 303 12.31 -10.47 -20.90
N TYR A 304 12.30 -10.35 -19.56
CA TYR A 304 12.25 -11.47 -18.62
C TYR A 304 10.97 -11.41 -17.76
N SER A 305 9.81 -11.35 -18.42
CA SER A 305 8.49 -11.20 -17.79
C SER A 305 7.60 -12.42 -18.06
N LEU A 306 6.54 -12.59 -17.26
CA LEU A 306 5.52 -13.62 -17.54
C LEU A 306 4.89 -13.42 -18.93
N ALA A 307 4.76 -12.17 -19.37
CA ALA A 307 4.27 -11.83 -20.69
C ALA A 307 5.19 -12.33 -21.81
N SER A 308 6.51 -12.18 -21.69
CA SER A 308 7.45 -12.69 -22.69
C SER A 308 7.45 -14.22 -22.73
N PHE A 309 7.27 -14.87 -21.57
CA PHE A 309 7.13 -16.32 -21.47
C PHE A 309 5.83 -16.86 -22.10
N PHE A 310 4.68 -16.24 -21.83
CA PHE A 310 3.39 -16.73 -22.34
C PHE A 310 3.16 -16.42 -23.82
N ARG A 311 3.81 -15.39 -24.36
CA ARG A 311 3.68 -14.97 -25.77
C ARG A 311 3.76 -16.12 -26.79
N PRO A 312 4.78 -16.99 -26.81
CA PRO A 312 4.85 -18.09 -27.76
C PRO A 312 3.66 -19.07 -27.67
N TYR A 313 3.11 -19.29 -26.48
CA TYR A 313 1.94 -20.15 -26.27
C TYR A 313 0.64 -19.50 -26.75
N LEU A 314 0.53 -18.17 -26.62
CA LEU A 314 -0.59 -17.38 -27.14
C LEU A 314 -0.58 -17.34 -28.68
N GLU A 315 0.60 -17.17 -29.29
CA GLU A 315 0.78 -17.16 -30.75
C GLU A 315 0.42 -18.51 -31.39
N ARG A 316 0.75 -19.62 -30.70
CA ARG A 316 0.40 -20.98 -31.16
C ARG A 316 -1.03 -21.40 -30.81
N GLY A 317 -1.74 -20.63 -29.99
CA GLY A 317 -3.08 -20.98 -29.51
C GLY A 317 -3.13 -22.14 -28.49
N GLU A 318 -1.98 -22.49 -27.91
CA GLU A 318 -1.86 -23.48 -26.82
C GLU A 318 -2.38 -22.89 -25.50
N LEU A 319 -2.19 -21.59 -25.30
CA LEU A 319 -2.77 -20.85 -24.19
C LEU A 319 -3.83 -19.88 -24.73
N ARG A 320 -5.00 -19.86 -24.08
CA ARG A 320 -6.06 -18.89 -24.36
C ARG A 320 -6.33 -18.03 -23.14
N VAL A 321 -6.36 -16.72 -23.32
CA VAL A 321 -6.45 -15.76 -22.19
C VAL A 321 -7.66 -14.85 -22.31
N VAL A 322 -8.33 -14.63 -21.19
CA VAL A 322 -9.26 -13.51 -20.97
C VAL A 322 -8.61 -12.58 -19.94
N ALA A 323 -8.12 -11.43 -20.37
CA ALA A 323 -7.47 -10.47 -19.48
C ALA A 323 -8.32 -9.22 -19.30
N GLU A 324 -8.13 -8.55 -18.17
CA GLU A 324 -8.71 -7.24 -17.89
C GLU A 324 -7.66 -6.14 -17.96
N SER A 325 -8.07 -4.94 -18.36
CA SER A 325 -7.21 -3.75 -18.32
C SER A 325 -8.05 -2.48 -18.21
N THR A 326 -7.46 -1.42 -17.64
CA THR A 326 -7.98 -0.05 -17.76
C THR A 326 -7.41 0.61 -19.01
N PRO A 327 -8.06 1.66 -19.55
CA PRO A 327 -7.50 2.39 -20.70
C PRO A 327 -6.06 2.87 -20.46
N ALA A 328 -5.75 3.39 -19.27
CA ALA A 328 -4.40 3.83 -18.91
C ALA A 328 -3.39 2.67 -18.88
N GLN A 329 -3.77 1.52 -18.32
CA GLN A 329 -2.90 0.33 -18.30
C GLN A 329 -2.64 -0.21 -19.70
N LEU A 330 -3.65 -0.19 -20.58
CA LEU A 330 -3.50 -0.61 -21.97
C LEU A 330 -2.48 0.25 -22.72
N GLU A 331 -2.49 1.57 -22.53
CA GLU A 331 -1.50 2.46 -23.14
C GLU A 331 -0.07 2.16 -22.65
N VAL A 332 0.09 1.85 -21.36
CA VAL A 332 1.38 1.40 -20.82
C VAL A 332 1.80 0.06 -21.43
N CYS A 333 0.88 -0.91 -21.53
CA CYS A 333 1.14 -2.20 -22.18
C CYS A 333 1.57 -2.04 -23.65
N ARG A 334 0.89 -1.16 -24.41
CA ARG A 334 1.24 -0.86 -25.81
C ARG A 334 2.64 -0.28 -25.93
N ARG A 335 3.05 0.56 -24.98
CA ARG A 335 4.40 1.14 -24.96
C ARG A 335 5.48 0.12 -24.60
N LEU A 336 5.22 -0.76 -23.64
CA LEU A 336 6.21 -1.73 -23.15
C LEU A 336 6.32 -2.98 -24.03
N MET A 337 5.20 -3.54 -24.49
CA MET A 337 5.16 -4.77 -25.28
C MET A 337 4.04 -4.73 -26.34
N PRO A 338 4.22 -3.99 -27.46
CA PRO A 338 3.22 -3.86 -28.51
C PRO A 338 2.75 -5.21 -29.06
N GLY A 339 3.70 -6.11 -29.35
CA GLY A 339 3.42 -7.43 -29.94
C GLY A 339 2.64 -8.38 -29.02
N LEU A 340 2.56 -8.11 -27.71
CA LEU A 340 1.65 -8.85 -26.83
C LEU A 340 0.20 -8.42 -27.05
N VAL A 341 -0.04 -7.10 -27.13
CA VAL A 341 -1.38 -6.52 -27.26
C VAL A 341 -2.03 -6.90 -28.60
N GLU A 342 -1.23 -7.04 -29.66
CA GLU A 342 -1.67 -7.49 -30.98
C GLU A 342 -2.27 -8.91 -30.99
N LEU A 343 -1.97 -9.73 -29.97
CA LEU A 343 -2.52 -11.09 -29.85
C LEU A 343 -3.94 -11.12 -29.24
N PHE A 344 -4.45 -9.98 -28.78
CA PHE A 344 -5.75 -9.87 -28.11
C PHE A 344 -6.78 -9.12 -28.96
N GLU A 345 -8.00 -9.66 -29.00
CA GLU A 345 -9.18 -8.93 -29.42
C GLU A 345 -9.65 -8.02 -28.28
N ILE A 346 -9.64 -6.70 -28.54
CA ILE A 346 -9.99 -5.69 -27.56
C ILE A 346 -11.52 -5.50 -27.53
N HIS A 347 -12.13 -5.75 -26.37
CA HIS A 347 -13.55 -5.52 -26.12
C HIS A 347 -13.72 -4.40 -25.08
N PRO A 348 -14.02 -3.16 -25.51
CA PRO A 348 -14.30 -2.07 -24.58
C PRO A 348 -15.68 -2.25 -23.93
N LEU A 349 -15.79 -1.98 -22.63
CA LEU A 349 -17.09 -1.91 -21.95
C LEU A 349 -17.48 -0.43 -21.80
N PRO A 350 -18.55 0.04 -22.45
CA PRO A 350 -19.01 1.42 -22.31
C PRO A 350 -19.53 1.65 -20.89
N GLU A 351 -19.32 2.83 -20.34
CA GLU A 351 -19.86 3.16 -19.01
C GLU A 351 -21.38 3.14 -18.99
N PHE A 352 -21.97 2.74 -17.86
CA PHE A 352 -23.41 2.75 -17.68
C PHE A 352 -23.90 4.19 -17.50
N ARG A 353 -24.92 4.57 -18.27
CA ARG A 353 -25.68 5.81 -18.02
C ARG A 353 -26.52 5.65 -16.75
N ARG A 354 -26.98 6.77 -16.18
CA ARG A 354 -27.82 6.79 -14.96
C ARG A 354 -28.97 5.79 -15.01
N LEU A 355 -29.79 5.82 -16.07
CA LEU A 355 -30.94 4.92 -16.21
C LEU A 355 -30.52 3.45 -16.27
N GLU A 356 -29.47 3.13 -17.02
CA GLU A 356 -28.97 1.75 -17.14
C GLU A 356 -28.38 1.25 -15.81
N ALA A 357 -27.70 2.12 -15.04
CA ALA A 357 -27.19 1.79 -13.72
C ALA A 357 -28.32 1.51 -12.71
N LEU A 358 -29.37 2.33 -12.72
CA LEU A 358 -30.56 2.12 -11.88
C LEU A 358 -31.30 0.83 -12.27
N GLU A 359 -31.43 0.55 -13.56
CA GLU A 359 -32.00 -0.72 -14.05
C GLU A 359 -31.19 -1.93 -13.58
N VAL A 360 -29.85 -1.84 -13.57
CA VAL A 360 -29.01 -2.91 -13.02
C VAL A 360 -29.30 -3.15 -11.54
N LEU A 361 -29.39 -2.09 -10.74
CA LEU A 361 -29.72 -2.22 -9.31
C LEU A 361 -31.13 -2.78 -9.12
N GLN A 362 -32.12 -2.34 -9.91
CA GLN A 362 -33.46 -2.92 -9.87
C GLN A 362 -33.46 -4.42 -10.20
N GLN A 363 -32.76 -4.82 -11.27
CA GLN A 363 -32.63 -6.24 -11.64
C GLN A 363 -31.96 -7.08 -10.54
N MET A 364 -31.04 -6.49 -9.76
CA MET A 364 -30.45 -7.14 -8.60
C MET A 364 -31.46 -7.39 -7.49
N ALA A 365 -32.30 -6.40 -7.17
CA ALA A 365 -33.38 -6.53 -6.18
C ALA A 365 -34.39 -7.62 -6.61
N ASP A 366 -34.82 -7.57 -7.88
CA ASP A 366 -35.74 -8.54 -8.46
C ASP A 366 -35.18 -9.97 -8.41
N SER A 367 -33.89 -10.12 -8.73
CA SER A 367 -33.19 -11.41 -8.69
C SER A 367 -33.02 -11.94 -7.27
N ALA A 368 -32.83 -11.05 -6.30
CA ALA A 368 -32.81 -11.39 -4.87
C ALA A 368 -34.23 -11.64 -4.31
N ARG A 369 -35.29 -11.33 -5.07
CA ARG A 369 -36.70 -11.38 -4.65
C ARG A 369 -36.99 -10.50 -3.43
N VAL A 370 -36.28 -9.38 -3.33
CA VAL A 370 -36.46 -8.39 -2.26
C VAL A 370 -37.16 -7.17 -2.86
N ALA A 371 -38.31 -6.81 -2.30
CA ALA A 371 -39.02 -5.60 -2.70
C ALA A 371 -38.28 -4.37 -2.13
N VAL A 372 -37.64 -3.59 -3.01
CA VAL A 372 -36.93 -2.37 -2.64
C VAL A 372 -37.63 -1.18 -3.27
N VAL A 373 -37.81 -0.13 -2.47
CA VAL A 373 -38.47 1.11 -2.87
C VAL A 373 -37.56 1.86 -3.87
N PRO A 374 -38.08 2.41 -4.99
CA PRO A 374 -37.25 3.08 -6.02
C PRO A 374 -36.39 4.22 -5.48
N GLU A 375 -36.89 4.96 -4.49
CA GLU A 375 -36.19 6.04 -3.80
C GLU A 375 -34.90 5.53 -3.13
N THR A 376 -34.91 4.32 -2.56
CA THR A 376 -33.73 3.69 -1.95
C THR A 376 -32.66 3.37 -3.00
N ILE A 377 -33.07 2.84 -4.16
CA ILE A 377 -32.15 2.56 -5.27
C ILE A 377 -31.54 3.85 -5.82
N ASN A 378 -32.36 4.90 -5.98
CA ASN A 378 -31.87 6.22 -6.36
C ASN A 378 -30.88 6.76 -5.33
N ALA A 379 -31.16 6.68 -4.03
CA ALA A 379 -30.25 7.14 -2.99
C ALA A 379 -28.89 6.43 -3.05
N ILE A 380 -28.87 5.10 -3.27
CA ILE A 380 -27.63 4.34 -3.47
C ILE A 380 -26.84 4.90 -4.65
N TYR A 381 -27.49 5.16 -5.78
CA TYR A 381 -26.83 5.72 -6.96
C TYR A 381 -26.27 7.11 -6.68
N GLU A 382 -27.08 8.03 -6.14
CA GLU A 382 -26.69 9.43 -5.89
C GLU A 382 -25.53 9.52 -4.88
N LEU A 383 -25.55 8.72 -3.79
CA LEU A 383 -24.45 8.67 -2.82
C LEU A 383 -23.13 8.23 -3.46
N HIS A 384 -23.16 7.17 -4.27
CA HIS A 384 -21.95 6.70 -4.97
C HIS A 384 -21.49 7.70 -6.04
N GLN A 385 -22.40 8.36 -6.73
CA GLN A 385 -22.06 9.37 -7.73
C GLN A 385 -21.38 10.57 -7.07
N ARG A 386 -21.93 11.03 -5.94
CA ARG A 386 -21.44 12.20 -5.21
C ARG A 386 -20.09 11.95 -4.54
N PHE A 387 -19.93 10.80 -3.87
CA PHE A 387 -18.75 10.56 -3.01
C PHE A 387 -17.68 9.65 -3.63
N LEU A 388 -18.02 8.92 -4.70
CA LEU A 388 -17.11 8.04 -5.44
C LEU A 388 -17.13 8.31 -6.97
N PRO A 389 -17.08 9.58 -7.43
CA PRO A 389 -17.26 9.94 -8.86
C PRO A 389 -16.19 9.35 -9.78
N TYR A 390 -15.06 8.93 -9.23
CA TYR A 390 -13.94 8.32 -9.95
C TYR A 390 -14.08 6.80 -10.15
N ARG A 391 -15.15 6.18 -9.64
CA ARG A 391 -15.45 4.76 -9.85
C ARG A 391 -16.56 4.63 -10.88
N ALA A 392 -16.37 3.74 -11.84
CA ALA A 392 -17.41 3.47 -12.82
C ALA A 392 -18.57 2.68 -12.19
N PHE A 393 -19.79 3.05 -12.56
CA PHE A 393 -20.99 2.28 -12.27
C PHE A 393 -21.04 0.98 -13.09
N PRO A 394 -21.69 -0.08 -12.57
CA PRO A 394 -22.42 -0.15 -11.31
C PRO A 394 -21.57 -0.71 -10.16
N GLY A 395 -20.27 -0.95 -10.34
CA GLY A 395 -19.44 -1.79 -9.44
C GLY A 395 -19.59 -1.49 -7.95
N PRO A 396 -19.17 -0.30 -7.46
CA PRO A 396 -19.28 0.04 -6.05
C PRO A 396 -20.72 0.00 -5.53
N SER A 397 -21.67 0.60 -6.26
CA SER A 397 -23.08 0.63 -5.87
C SER A 397 -23.71 -0.76 -5.83
N ALA A 398 -23.33 -1.65 -6.74
CA ALA A 398 -23.82 -3.02 -6.81
C ALA A 398 -23.21 -3.89 -5.70
N GLU A 399 -21.92 -3.71 -5.40
CA GLU A 399 -21.28 -4.39 -4.27
C GLU A 399 -21.93 -3.97 -2.95
N PHE A 400 -22.07 -2.66 -2.73
CA PHE A 400 -22.77 -2.09 -1.59
C PHE A 400 -24.20 -2.63 -1.47
N PHE A 401 -24.97 -2.58 -2.55
CA PHE A 401 -26.35 -3.03 -2.55
C PHE A 401 -26.48 -4.54 -2.34
N ARG A 402 -25.54 -5.34 -2.85
CA ARG A 402 -25.52 -6.79 -2.62
C ARG A 402 -25.38 -7.12 -1.14
N THR A 403 -24.53 -6.40 -0.41
CA THR A 403 -24.39 -6.57 1.04
C THR A 403 -25.71 -6.28 1.75
N LEU A 404 -26.39 -5.19 1.37
CA LEU A 404 -27.69 -4.85 1.94
C LEU A 404 -28.78 -5.91 1.65
N LEU A 405 -28.77 -6.50 0.45
CA LEU A 405 -29.73 -7.53 0.05
C LEU A 405 -29.51 -8.90 0.73
N GLN A 406 -28.39 -9.11 1.44
CA GLN A 406 -28.11 -10.38 2.14
C GLN A 406 -28.78 -10.47 3.52
N GLU A 407 -29.28 -9.36 4.06
CA GLU A 407 -29.96 -9.34 5.35
C GLU A 407 -31.46 -9.67 5.21
N GLU A 408 -32.09 -10.06 6.34
CA GLU A 408 -33.49 -10.50 6.35
C GLU A 408 -34.49 -9.37 6.04
N THR A 409 -34.13 -8.13 6.38
CA THR A 409 -34.99 -6.96 6.16
C THR A 409 -34.68 -6.32 4.81
N PRO A 410 -35.70 -5.92 4.03
CA PRO A 410 -35.48 -5.10 2.84
C PRO A 410 -34.76 -3.79 3.20
N PRO A 411 -33.79 -3.33 2.39
CA PRO A 411 -33.12 -2.07 2.66
C PRO A 411 -34.06 -0.88 2.48
N ASP A 412 -33.97 0.06 3.42
CA ASP A 412 -34.62 1.36 3.39
C ASP A 412 -33.57 2.49 3.35
N LEU A 413 -34.03 3.75 3.30
CA LEU A 413 -33.13 4.91 3.20
C LEU A 413 -32.24 5.07 4.46
N PRO A 414 -32.76 5.02 5.70
CA PRO A 414 -31.91 5.09 6.90
C PRO A 414 -30.80 4.04 6.89
N ARG A 415 -31.12 2.77 6.56
CA ARG A 415 -30.12 1.71 6.52
C ARG A 415 -29.08 1.90 5.43
N VAL A 416 -29.46 2.43 4.26
CA VAL A 416 -28.50 2.82 3.22
C VAL A 416 -27.53 3.88 3.74
N VAL A 417 -28.04 4.90 4.42
CA VAL A 417 -27.23 5.99 4.96
C VAL A 417 -26.30 5.49 6.07
N ASP A 418 -26.81 4.68 6.99
CA ASP A 418 -26.03 4.11 8.09
C ASP A 418 -24.88 3.22 7.59
N GLU A 419 -25.17 2.32 6.64
CA GLU A 419 -24.14 1.43 6.09
C GLU A 419 -23.11 2.21 5.27
N PHE A 420 -23.54 3.21 4.50
CA PHE A 420 -22.63 4.09 3.77
C PHE A 420 -21.75 4.92 4.73
N SER A 421 -22.33 5.43 5.82
CA SER A 421 -21.61 6.11 6.89
C SER A 421 -20.58 5.19 7.54
N ARG A 422 -20.92 3.94 7.84
CA ARG A 422 -20.01 2.96 8.43
C ARG A 422 -18.79 2.67 7.54
N ILE A 423 -19.01 2.50 6.23
CA ILE A 423 -17.94 2.20 5.27
C ILE A 423 -17.05 3.43 5.05
N THR A 424 -17.65 4.59 4.79
CA THR A 424 -16.92 5.81 4.43
C THR A 424 -16.36 6.54 5.65
N GLY A 425 -16.97 6.37 6.81
CA GLY A 425 -16.78 7.17 8.02
C GLY A 425 -17.55 8.49 7.99
N LEU A 426 -18.11 8.93 6.84
CA LEU A 426 -18.78 10.22 6.76
C LEU A 426 -19.98 10.28 7.69
N GLN A 427 -20.10 11.35 8.47
CA GLN A 427 -21.26 11.55 9.34
C GLN A 427 -22.56 11.70 8.55
N GLU A 428 -23.68 11.27 9.14
CA GLU A 428 -25.01 11.27 8.52
C GLU A 428 -25.39 12.64 7.93
N VAL A 429 -25.03 13.73 8.61
CA VAL A 429 -25.30 15.10 8.17
C VAL A 429 -24.72 15.40 6.79
N PHE A 430 -23.67 14.71 6.35
CA PHE A 430 -23.12 14.89 5.00
C PHE A 430 -23.80 14.05 3.92
N LEU A 431 -24.44 12.96 4.32
CA LEU A 431 -25.05 11.99 3.41
C LEU A 431 -26.51 12.33 3.09
N ARG A 432 -27.15 13.14 3.94
CA ARG A 432 -28.57 13.48 3.87
C ARG A 432 -28.78 14.96 3.61
N ASP A 433 -29.39 15.30 2.48
CA ASP A 433 -29.63 16.70 2.10
C ASP A 433 -30.75 17.37 2.92
N ASP A 434 -31.62 16.57 3.55
CA ASP A 434 -32.69 17.07 4.42
C ASP A 434 -32.20 17.52 5.80
N LEU A 435 -30.98 17.13 6.20
CA LEU A 435 -30.33 17.61 7.43
C LEU A 435 -29.60 18.93 7.15
N THR A 436 -29.95 19.98 7.88
CA THR A 436 -29.24 21.27 7.80
C THR A 436 -28.00 21.27 8.68
N LEU A 437 -27.06 22.16 8.35
CA LEU A 437 -25.81 22.33 9.07
C LEU A 437 -25.56 23.84 9.18
N GLU A 438 -25.81 24.38 10.38
CA GLU A 438 -25.75 25.82 10.62
C GLU A 438 -24.30 26.28 10.77
N ALA A 439 -23.95 27.37 10.09
CA ALA A 439 -22.59 27.89 10.09
C ALA A 439 -22.08 28.20 11.49
N GLU A 440 -22.92 28.79 12.35
CA GLU A 440 -22.53 29.15 13.70
C GLU A 440 -22.27 27.93 14.59
N GLN A 441 -23.09 26.88 14.49
CA GLN A 441 -22.90 25.64 15.26
C GLN A 441 -21.59 24.94 14.89
N VAL A 442 -21.24 24.94 13.61
CA VAL A 442 -19.99 24.36 13.11
C VAL A 442 -18.80 25.18 13.58
N PHE A 443 -18.91 26.50 13.50
CA PHE A 443 -17.90 27.42 14.00
C PHE A 443 -17.64 27.21 15.51
N GLU A 444 -18.70 27.16 16.32
CA GLU A 444 -18.64 26.89 17.77
C GLU A 444 -17.99 25.52 18.06
N THR A 445 -18.31 24.50 17.26
CA THR A 445 -17.73 23.15 17.39
C THR A 445 -16.21 23.17 17.20
N PHE A 446 -15.70 23.90 16.21
CA PHE A 446 -14.26 24.06 16.00
C PHE A 446 -13.62 24.96 17.05
N GLN A 447 -14.29 26.06 17.43
CA GLN A 447 -13.79 27.00 18.43
C GLN A 447 -13.65 26.36 19.81
N ALA A 448 -14.54 25.44 20.18
CA ALA A 448 -14.45 24.67 21.42
C ALA A 448 -13.22 23.74 21.48
N GLN A 449 -12.69 23.34 20.31
CA GLN A 449 -11.55 22.44 20.20
C GLN A 449 -10.23 23.17 19.94
N VAL A 450 -10.27 24.27 19.17
CA VAL A 450 -9.10 25.05 18.75
C VAL A 450 -9.22 26.48 19.27
N ILE A 451 -8.62 26.70 20.43
CA ILE A 451 -8.78 27.97 21.17
C ILE A 451 -7.94 29.09 20.56
N GLY A 452 -8.54 30.28 20.46
CA GLY A 452 -7.84 31.52 20.07
C GLY A 452 -7.61 31.65 18.57
N GLN A 453 -8.19 30.78 17.74
CA GLN A 453 -7.96 30.74 16.29
C GLN A 453 -9.27 31.00 15.52
N GLN A 454 -9.95 32.12 15.82
CA GLN A 454 -11.29 32.41 15.28
C GLN A 454 -11.30 32.52 13.74
N ALA A 455 -10.33 33.23 13.16
CA ALA A 455 -10.23 33.36 11.70
C ALA A 455 -10.05 31.99 11.01
N ALA A 456 -9.21 31.12 11.59
CA ALA A 456 -9.02 29.76 11.10
C ALA A 456 -10.31 28.92 11.21
N CYS A 457 -11.00 28.98 12.35
CA CYS A 457 -12.27 28.28 12.57
C CYS A 457 -13.34 28.73 11.55
N ARG A 458 -13.47 30.03 11.27
CA ARG A 458 -14.42 30.55 10.25
C ARG A 458 -14.09 30.06 8.84
N ARG A 459 -12.80 30.05 8.47
CA ARG A 459 -12.38 29.59 7.13
C ARG A 459 -12.62 28.09 6.95
N VAL A 460 -12.31 27.29 7.98
CA VAL A 460 -12.57 25.84 7.99
C VAL A 460 -14.09 25.56 7.94
N THR A 461 -14.89 26.31 8.68
CA THR A 461 -16.36 26.23 8.64
C THR A 461 -16.89 26.43 7.21
N SER A 462 -16.33 27.40 6.48
CA SER A 462 -16.71 27.64 5.08
C SER A 462 -16.40 26.43 4.18
N THR A 463 -15.27 25.75 4.39
CA THR A 463 -14.92 24.51 3.67
C THR A 463 -15.90 23.38 3.97
N VAL A 464 -16.27 23.20 5.24
CA VAL A 464 -17.28 22.21 5.66
C VAL A 464 -18.63 22.47 4.98
N LEU A 465 -19.08 23.72 4.97
CA LEU A 465 -20.34 24.11 4.34
C LEU A 465 -20.32 23.89 2.82
N THR A 466 -19.19 24.21 2.17
CA THR A 466 -19.01 23.98 0.72
C THR A 466 -19.13 22.49 0.39
N PHE A 467 -18.55 21.62 1.21
CA PHE A 467 -18.69 20.17 1.08
C PHE A 467 -20.12 19.69 1.32
N LYS A 468 -20.77 20.17 2.39
CA LYS A 468 -22.17 19.84 2.70
C LYS A 468 -23.12 20.27 1.57
N ALA A 469 -22.88 21.41 0.95
CA ALA A 469 -23.62 21.90 -0.20
C ALA A 469 -23.30 21.16 -1.52
N GLY A 470 -22.27 20.30 -1.54
CA GLY A 470 -21.87 19.57 -2.74
C GLY A 470 -21.25 20.44 -3.84
N LEU A 471 -20.68 21.60 -3.47
CA LEU A 471 -20.12 22.58 -4.41
C LEU A 471 -18.62 22.39 -4.70
N ASN A 472 -18.04 21.26 -4.25
CA ASN A 472 -16.65 20.94 -4.53
C ASN A 472 -16.46 20.41 -5.95
N ASP A 473 -15.27 20.64 -6.50
CA ASP A 473 -14.86 20.06 -7.77
C ASP A 473 -14.66 18.52 -7.62
N PRO A 474 -15.44 17.67 -8.32
CA PRO A 474 -15.34 16.22 -8.22
C PRO A 474 -14.04 15.65 -8.81
N GLU A 475 -13.25 16.47 -9.53
CA GLU A 475 -11.96 16.06 -10.08
C GLU A 475 -10.78 16.29 -9.13
N ARG A 476 -10.98 17.14 -8.11
CA ARG A 476 -9.95 17.53 -7.14
C ARG A 476 -10.19 16.87 -5.78
N PRO A 477 -9.20 16.91 -4.86
CA PRO A 477 -9.44 16.54 -3.46
C PRO A 477 -10.57 17.37 -2.83
N LEU A 478 -11.16 16.90 -1.73
CA LEU A 478 -12.28 17.59 -1.04
C LEU A 478 -11.94 19.01 -0.60
N GLY A 479 -10.65 19.28 -0.43
CA GLY A 479 -10.09 20.60 -0.23
C GLY A 479 -8.57 20.50 -0.07
N VAL A 480 -7.86 21.55 -0.47
CA VAL A 480 -6.42 21.71 -0.31
C VAL A 480 -6.17 22.97 0.53
N LEU A 481 -5.90 22.78 1.81
CA LEU A 481 -5.72 23.89 2.77
C LEU A 481 -4.28 23.97 3.25
N LEU A 482 -3.73 25.17 3.35
CA LEU A 482 -2.42 25.45 3.93
C LEU A 482 -2.56 26.23 5.24
N PHE A 483 -2.19 25.62 6.36
CA PHE A 483 -2.17 26.26 7.68
C PHE A 483 -0.80 26.89 7.94
N THR A 484 -0.75 28.21 8.10
CA THR A 484 0.49 28.96 8.32
C THR A 484 0.53 29.57 9.70
N GLY A 485 1.68 29.58 10.38
CA GLY A 485 1.83 30.26 11.67
C GLY A 485 2.93 29.64 12.53
N PRO A 486 3.14 30.09 13.78
CA PRO A 486 4.17 29.54 14.66
C PRO A 486 3.95 28.06 15.00
N THR A 487 4.95 27.43 15.62
CA THR A 487 4.77 26.09 16.20
C THR A 487 3.91 26.17 17.46
N GLY A 488 3.08 25.14 17.71
CA GLY A 488 2.32 25.02 18.96
C GLY A 488 1.10 25.94 19.11
N VAL A 489 0.58 26.50 18.00
CA VAL A 489 -0.61 27.38 17.98
C VAL A 489 -1.93 26.67 17.65
N GLY A 490 -1.91 25.36 17.37
CA GLY A 490 -3.12 24.57 17.13
C GLY A 490 -3.34 24.08 15.69
N LYS A 491 -2.37 24.24 14.77
CA LYS A 491 -2.48 23.77 13.37
C LYS A 491 -2.82 22.27 13.27
N THR A 492 -2.08 21.42 13.99
CA THR A 492 -2.33 19.97 14.04
C THR A 492 -3.62 19.62 14.79
N GLU A 493 -4.02 20.43 15.77
CA GLU A 493 -5.26 20.22 16.52
C GLU A 493 -6.49 20.49 15.65
N MET A 494 -6.43 21.52 14.79
CA MET A 494 -7.45 21.77 13.76
C MET A 494 -7.58 20.60 12.78
N ALA A 495 -6.47 19.97 12.37
CA ALA A 495 -6.51 18.79 11.51
C ALA A 495 -7.23 17.60 12.18
N LYS A 496 -7.01 17.38 13.48
CA LYS A 496 -7.73 16.35 14.25
C LYS A 496 -9.21 16.70 14.44
N ALA A 497 -9.52 17.97 14.68
CA ALA A 497 -10.90 18.45 14.78
C ALA A 497 -11.66 18.22 13.47
N LEU A 498 -11.02 18.50 12.33
CA LEU A 498 -11.55 18.19 11.00
C LEU A 498 -11.79 16.69 10.78
N ALA A 499 -10.83 15.83 11.15
CA ALA A 499 -11.00 14.39 11.02
C ALA A 499 -12.19 13.87 11.83
N ARG A 500 -12.34 14.32 13.09
CA ARG A 500 -13.49 14.00 13.94
C ARG A 500 -14.80 14.54 13.34
N PHE A 501 -14.80 15.79 12.87
CA PHE A 501 -15.99 16.42 12.32
C PHE A 501 -16.49 15.74 11.03
N PHE A 502 -15.59 15.42 10.10
CA PHE A 502 -15.98 14.75 8.86
C PHE A 502 -16.29 13.26 9.05
N PHE A 503 -15.45 12.57 9.82
CA PHE A 503 -15.41 11.11 9.81
C PHE A 503 -15.75 10.43 11.14
N GLY A 504 -16.11 11.20 12.17
CA GLY A 504 -16.41 10.70 13.52
C GLY A 504 -15.19 10.21 14.31
N ASP A 505 -14.04 10.02 13.66
CA ASP A 505 -12.86 9.37 14.23
C ASP A 505 -11.56 10.11 13.87
N GLN A 506 -10.69 10.30 14.87
CA GLN A 506 -9.38 10.90 14.67
C GLN A 506 -8.41 9.96 13.95
N GLU A 507 -8.61 8.63 13.97
CA GLU A 507 -7.77 7.67 13.23
C GLU A 507 -7.86 7.85 11.71
N ARG A 508 -8.87 8.61 11.24
CA ARG A 508 -9.02 9.05 9.85
C ARG A 508 -8.02 10.16 9.46
N LEU A 509 -7.18 10.62 10.39
CA LEU A 509 -6.07 11.53 10.14
C LEU A 509 -4.79 10.77 9.77
N LEU A 510 -4.39 10.87 8.50
CA LEU A 510 -3.12 10.38 7.97
C LEU A 510 -2.08 11.50 8.06
N ARG A 511 -1.20 11.45 9.07
CA ARG A 511 -0.13 12.45 9.24
C ARG A 511 1.19 11.97 8.63
N LEU A 512 1.82 12.84 7.85
CA LEU A 512 3.14 12.66 7.24
C LEU A 512 4.04 13.83 7.64
N ASP A 513 5.19 13.54 8.23
CA ASP A 513 6.21 14.55 8.55
C ASP A 513 7.11 14.79 7.33
N MET A 514 7.04 15.99 6.75
CA MET A 514 7.79 16.30 5.54
C MET A 514 9.30 16.44 5.77
N ALA A 515 9.76 16.56 7.02
CA ALA A 515 11.18 16.48 7.33
C ALA A 515 11.77 15.11 6.98
N GLU A 516 10.99 14.02 7.13
CA GLU A 516 11.39 12.67 6.71
C GLU A 516 11.56 12.56 5.18
N TYR A 517 10.97 13.48 4.42
CA TYR A 517 10.92 13.52 2.95
C TYR A 517 11.78 14.65 2.35
N SER A 518 12.82 15.06 3.05
CA SER A 518 13.75 16.13 2.64
C SER A 518 14.90 15.67 1.72
N GLY A 519 15.26 14.38 1.76
CA GLY A 519 16.37 13.81 0.99
C GLY A 519 15.98 13.24 -0.38
N PRO A 520 16.97 12.84 -1.21
CA PRO A 520 16.73 12.26 -2.54
C PRO A 520 15.81 11.04 -2.51
N GLY A 521 14.97 10.87 -3.53
CA GLY A 521 14.04 9.73 -3.63
C GLY A 521 12.86 9.81 -2.65
N ALA A 522 12.59 11.00 -2.10
CA ALA A 522 11.43 11.24 -1.24
C ALA A 522 10.10 10.94 -1.93
N ALA A 523 9.96 11.30 -3.21
CA ALA A 523 8.76 11.01 -4.00
C ALA A 523 8.51 9.49 -4.14
N GLU A 524 9.56 8.70 -4.37
CA GLU A 524 9.47 7.24 -4.41
C GLU A 524 9.06 6.66 -3.06
N ARG A 525 9.57 7.19 -1.94
CA ARG A 525 9.15 6.75 -0.60
C ARG A 525 7.66 7.02 -0.31
N LEU A 526 7.12 8.13 -0.83
CA LEU A 526 5.68 8.45 -0.71
C LEU A 526 4.81 7.53 -1.57
N LEU A 527 5.20 7.28 -2.82
CA LEU A 527 4.45 6.45 -3.77
C LEU A 527 4.63 4.94 -3.50
N GLY A 528 5.80 4.56 -3.03
CA GLY A 528 6.31 3.20 -3.02
C GLY A 528 7.17 2.87 -4.23
N SER A 529 7.88 1.75 -4.14
CA SER A 529 8.64 1.19 -5.24
C SER A 529 7.74 0.38 -6.17
N SER A 530 8.29 -0.05 -7.32
CA SER A 530 7.60 -0.88 -8.32
C SER A 530 6.93 -2.13 -7.72
N HIS A 531 7.43 -2.69 -6.61
CA HIS A 531 6.85 -3.90 -6.02
C HIS A 531 5.96 -3.64 -4.80
N LYS A 532 6.13 -2.52 -4.09
CA LYS A 532 5.42 -2.25 -2.84
C LYS A 532 4.89 -0.83 -2.80
N PRO A 533 3.56 -0.62 -2.69
CA PRO A 533 2.99 0.71 -2.54
C PRO A 533 3.49 1.36 -1.24
N GLY A 534 3.71 2.68 -1.31
CA GLY A 534 4.16 3.49 -0.19
C GLY A 534 3.11 3.55 0.91
N PRO A 535 3.48 3.97 2.13
CA PRO A 535 2.57 3.99 3.28
C PRO A 535 1.28 4.81 3.01
N LEU A 536 1.42 6.00 2.41
CA LEU A 536 0.31 6.88 2.04
C LEU A 536 -0.62 6.19 1.03
N VAL A 537 -0.05 5.68 -0.06
CA VAL A 537 -0.79 4.99 -1.12
C VAL A 537 -1.55 3.79 -0.57
N ARG A 538 -0.91 2.97 0.26
CA ARG A 538 -1.53 1.78 0.85
C ARG A 538 -2.73 2.17 1.72
N ARG A 539 -2.56 3.15 2.62
CA ARG A 539 -3.63 3.63 3.52
C ARG A 539 -4.80 4.21 2.75
N LEU A 540 -4.57 5.05 1.74
CA LEU A 540 -5.65 5.64 0.95
C LEU A 540 -6.39 4.66 0.05
N ARG A 541 -5.71 3.60 -0.44
CA ARG A 541 -6.39 2.52 -1.18
C ARG A 541 -7.37 1.75 -0.30
N THR A 542 -7.06 1.59 0.98
CA THR A 542 -7.95 0.92 1.95
C THR A 542 -8.97 1.86 2.59
N GLN A 543 -8.63 3.15 2.70
CA GLN A 543 -9.39 4.15 3.46
C GLN A 543 -9.33 5.50 2.72
N PRO A 544 -10.07 5.65 1.60
CA PRO A 544 -9.98 6.84 0.75
C PRO A 544 -10.57 8.09 1.42
N PHE A 545 -11.59 7.92 2.26
CA PHE A 545 -12.21 8.96 3.07
C PHE A 545 -11.36 9.21 4.33
N SER A 546 -10.54 10.24 4.25
CA SER A 546 -9.56 10.59 5.29
C SER A 546 -9.13 12.06 5.21
N VAL A 547 -8.50 12.55 6.26
CA VAL A 547 -7.73 13.80 6.26
C VAL A 547 -6.26 13.45 6.10
N VAL A 548 -5.59 13.99 5.09
CA VAL A 548 -4.14 13.81 4.88
C VAL A 548 -3.43 15.08 5.29
N LEU A 549 -2.55 14.99 6.29
CA LEU A 549 -1.79 16.10 6.83
C LEU A 549 -0.31 15.99 6.44
N PHE A 550 0.15 16.89 5.58
CA PHE A 550 1.56 17.10 5.26
C PHE A 550 2.14 18.16 6.21
N ASP A 551 2.79 17.69 7.27
CA ASP A 551 3.31 18.54 8.34
C ASP A 551 4.68 19.13 7.96
N GLU A 552 4.91 20.41 8.27
CA GLU A 552 6.13 21.16 7.94
C GLU A 552 6.52 21.09 6.46
N ILE A 553 5.55 21.39 5.58
CA ILE A 553 5.66 21.21 4.14
C ILE A 553 6.89 21.89 3.50
N GLU A 554 7.38 22.98 4.09
CA GLU A 554 8.59 23.68 3.62
C GLU A 554 9.88 22.85 3.71
N LYS A 555 9.86 21.72 4.42
CA LYS A 555 11.01 20.81 4.58
C LYS A 555 11.09 19.74 3.50
N ALA A 556 10.05 19.56 2.69
CA ALA A 556 10.00 18.53 1.66
C ALA A 556 11.02 18.79 0.54
N ALA A 557 11.52 17.72 -0.09
CA ALA A 557 12.34 17.82 -1.29
C ALA A 557 11.54 18.40 -2.48
N PRO A 558 12.18 19.11 -3.44
CA PRO A 558 11.55 19.62 -4.65
C PRO A 558 10.66 18.61 -5.40
N GLU A 559 11.14 17.36 -5.49
CA GLU A 559 10.46 16.23 -6.15
C GLU A 559 9.06 15.95 -5.56
N VAL A 560 8.88 16.19 -4.26
CA VAL A 560 7.60 15.99 -3.56
C VAL A 560 6.58 17.04 -4.02
N PHE A 561 7.00 18.28 -4.23
CA PHE A 561 6.11 19.33 -4.73
C PHE A 561 5.61 19.05 -6.15
N ASP A 562 6.47 18.51 -7.02
CA ASP A 562 6.07 18.11 -8.39
C ASP A 562 4.99 17.01 -8.35
N LEU A 563 5.16 16.03 -7.46
CA LEU A 563 4.17 14.98 -7.22
C LEU A 563 2.85 15.55 -6.69
N LEU A 564 2.92 16.43 -5.69
CA LEU A 564 1.74 17.04 -5.07
C LEU A 564 1.00 17.97 -6.04
N LEU A 565 1.69 18.62 -6.97
CA LEU A 565 1.06 19.45 -7.99
C LEU A 565 0.09 18.62 -8.87
N SER A 566 0.56 17.47 -9.37
CA SER A 566 -0.28 16.54 -10.14
C SER A 566 -1.47 16.02 -9.32
N LEU A 567 -1.23 15.78 -8.03
CA LEU A 567 -2.24 15.32 -7.09
C LEU A 567 -3.35 16.37 -6.88
N PHE A 568 -2.99 17.62 -6.63
CA PHE A 568 -3.94 18.71 -6.38
C PHE A 568 -4.78 19.05 -7.61
N ASP A 569 -4.23 18.79 -8.81
CA ASP A 569 -4.91 19.02 -10.08
C ASP A 569 -5.88 17.90 -10.45
N GLN A 570 -5.43 16.66 -10.38
CA GLN A 570 -6.18 15.52 -10.93
C GLN A 570 -6.88 14.68 -9.85
N GLY A 571 -6.61 14.97 -8.58
CA GLY A 571 -7.08 14.20 -7.44
C GLY A 571 -6.61 12.75 -7.48
N ARG A 572 -5.48 12.46 -8.13
CA ARG A 572 -4.95 11.11 -8.31
C ARG A 572 -3.44 11.08 -8.46
N LEU A 573 -2.85 9.98 -8.03
CA LEU A 573 -1.45 9.63 -8.24
C LEU A 573 -1.35 8.34 -9.04
N LEU A 574 -0.32 8.26 -9.89
CA LEU A 574 0.08 7.04 -10.58
C LEU A 574 1.35 6.52 -9.91
N ASP A 575 1.38 5.24 -9.55
CA ASP A 575 2.62 4.59 -9.15
C ASP A 575 3.44 4.10 -10.36
N GLY A 576 4.66 3.61 -10.13
CA GLY A 576 5.55 3.11 -11.19
C GLY A 576 4.99 1.93 -12.00
N LEU A 577 3.93 1.27 -11.50
CA LEU A 577 3.21 0.21 -12.22
C LEU A 577 1.95 0.74 -12.95
N GLY A 578 1.76 2.05 -13.01
CA GLY A 578 0.58 2.66 -13.63
C GLY A 578 -0.71 2.44 -12.84
N ARG A 579 -0.65 2.03 -11.57
CA ARG A 579 -1.85 1.90 -10.73
C ARG A 579 -2.24 3.28 -10.21
N VAL A 580 -3.50 3.63 -10.40
CA VAL A 580 -4.08 4.89 -9.95
C VAL A 580 -4.48 4.79 -8.46
N THR A 581 -4.07 5.76 -7.67
CA THR A 581 -4.58 6.00 -6.31
C THR A 581 -5.27 7.35 -6.29
N THR A 582 -6.55 7.40 -5.93
CA THR A 582 -7.33 8.63 -5.89
C THR A 582 -7.31 9.29 -4.51
N PHE A 583 -7.34 10.62 -4.51
CA PHE A 583 -7.40 11.51 -3.35
C PHE A 583 -8.67 12.37 -3.38
N ARG A 584 -9.58 12.12 -4.34
CA ARG A 584 -10.83 12.90 -4.52
C ARG A 584 -11.78 12.79 -3.32
N SER A 585 -11.65 11.75 -2.50
CA SER A 585 -12.40 11.57 -1.25
C SER A 585 -11.63 12.02 0.01
N ALA A 586 -10.46 12.64 -0.15
CA ALA A 586 -9.59 13.06 0.95
C ALA A 586 -9.54 14.58 1.08
N LEU A 587 -9.46 15.08 2.33
CA LEU A 587 -9.16 16.47 2.64
C LEU A 587 -7.64 16.61 2.84
N LEU A 588 -6.98 17.47 2.06
CA LEU A 588 -5.55 17.64 2.11
C LEU A 588 -5.19 18.89 2.89
N LEU A 589 -4.43 18.71 3.95
CA LEU A 589 -3.96 19.76 4.84
C LEU A 589 -2.43 19.82 4.75
N MET A 590 -1.90 21.02 4.66
CA MET A 590 -0.48 21.29 4.79
C MET A 590 -0.27 22.20 5.99
N THR A 591 0.80 22.00 6.75
CA THR A 591 1.21 22.98 7.77
C THR A 591 2.53 23.58 7.40
N SER A 592 2.70 24.86 7.72
CA SER A 592 3.96 25.53 7.53
C SER A 592 4.24 26.52 8.66
N ASN A 593 5.52 26.76 8.91
CA ASN A 593 5.98 27.86 9.75
C ASN A 593 6.35 29.10 8.92
N LEU A 594 6.06 29.11 7.62
CA LEU A 594 6.15 30.31 6.78
C LEU A 594 5.10 31.36 7.20
N GLY A 595 5.41 32.64 7.01
CA GLY A 595 4.53 33.75 7.39
C GLY A 595 4.53 34.06 8.89
N THR A 596 5.47 33.51 9.66
CA THR A 596 5.59 33.80 11.09
C THR A 596 6.33 35.13 11.26
N PRO A 597 5.73 36.17 11.89
CA PRO A 597 6.41 37.45 12.06
C PRO A 597 7.71 37.27 12.82
N ARG A 598 8.84 37.48 12.14
CA ARG A 598 10.15 37.51 12.80
C ARG A 598 10.23 38.80 13.62
N PRO A 599 10.71 38.76 14.87
CA PRO A 599 10.98 39.99 15.60
C PRO A 599 11.96 40.83 14.76
N ALA A 600 11.60 42.07 14.46
CA ALA A 600 12.46 42.98 13.71
C ALA A 600 13.76 43.17 14.48
N VAL A 601 14.86 42.60 13.98
CA VAL A 601 16.20 42.90 14.49
C VAL A 601 16.65 44.18 13.79
N GLY A 602 16.30 45.33 14.37
CA GLY A 602 16.68 46.65 13.84
C GLY A 602 15.89 47.80 14.48
N LEU A 603 16.56 48.94 14.70
CA LEU A 603 16.04 50.18 15.30
C LEU A 603 15.09 50.97 14.36
N THR A 604 14.30 50.31 13.52
CA THR A 604 13.32 50.96 12.63
C THR A 604 11.91 50.51 13.00
N PRO A 605 11.14 51.34 13.72
CA PRO A 605 9.89 50.94 14.35
C PRO A 605 8.64 50.93 13.45
N ASP A 606 8.75 50.85 12.11
CA ASP A 606 7.59 51.16 11.24
C ASP A 606 7.45 50.36 9.93
N ARG A 607 7.96 49.13 9.86
CA ARG A 607 7.59 48.24 8.73
C ARG A 607 6.39 47.39 9.12
N VAL A 608 5.23 47.73 8.56
CA VAL A 608 4.04 46.86 8.51
C VAL A 608 4.51 45.50 7.99
N ALA A 609 4.38 44.46 8.82
CA ALA A 609 4.73 43.12 8.40
C ALA A 609 3.88 42.74 7.18
N PRO A 610 4.49 42.24 6.09
CA PRO A 610 3.72 41.84 4.92
C PRO A 610 2.72 40.73 5.31
N PRO A 611 1.58 40.62 4.59
CA PRO A 611 0.61 39.56 4.85
C PRO A 611 1.30 38.17 4.78
N PRO A 612 0.86 37.18 5.58
CA PRO A 612 1.43 35.83 5.58
C PRO A 612 1.51 35.22 4.18
N GLU A 613 0.54 35.54 3.31
CA GLU A 613 0.52 35.12 1.91
C GLU A 613 1.75 35.54 1.11
N HIS A 614 2.43 36.64 1.46
CA HIS A 614 3.57 37.13 0.71
C HIS A 614 4.78 36.18 0.86
N GLU A 615 5.07 35.71 2.07
CA GLU A 615 6.15 34.75 2.32
C GLU A 615 5.82 33.39 1.70
N VAL A 616 4.55 32.99 1.77
CA VAL A 616 4.06 31.75 1.15
C VAL A 616 4.21 31.82 -0.38
N LYS A 617 3.80 32.92 -1.01
CA LYS A 617 3.96 33.16 -2.46
C LYS A 617 5.42 33.26 -2.90
N ALA A 618 6.31 33.69 -2.01
CA ALA A 618 7.74 33.74 -2.29
C ALA A 618 8.41 32.36 -2.20
N PHE A 619 7.94 31.49 -1.30
CA PHE A 619 8.49 30.14 -1.14
C PHE A 619 7.98 29.17 -2.21
N PHE A 620 6.66 29.14 -2.44
CA PHE A 620 6.07 28.23 -3.41
C PHE A 620 6.12 28.82 -4.82
N ARG A 621 6.40 27.97 -5.81
CA ARG A 621 6.22 28.34 -7.21
C ARG A 621 4.75 28.73 -7.47
N PRO A 622 4.46 29.71 -8.34
CA PRO A 622 3.09 30.15 -8.62
C PRO A 622 2.14 29.00 -9.00
N GLU A 623 2.63 28.01 -9.75
CA GLU A 623 1.85 26.85 -10.16
C GLU A 623 1.35 26.06 -8.96
N PHE A 624 2.18 25.87 -7.93
CA PHE A 624 1.81 25.15 -6.71
C PHE A 624 0.85 25.97 -5.84
N PHE A 625 1.15 27.26 -5.65
CA PHE A 625 0.32 28.15 -4.84
C PHE A 625 -1.12 28.24 -5.37
N ASN A 626 -1.29 28.33 -6.68
CA ASN A 626 -2.60 28.43 -7.33
C ASN A 626 -3.47 27.17 -7.19
N ARG A 627 -2.93 26.05 -6.68
CA ARG A 627 -3.68 24.82 -6.41
C ARG A 627 -4.11 24.69 -4.95
N ILE A 628 -3.73 25.64 -4.10
CA ILE A 628 -4.15 25.72 -2.70
C ILE A 628 -5.48 26.48 -2.67
N ASP A 629 -6.54 25.86 -2.18
CA ASP A 629 -7.87 26.47 -2.13
C ASP A 629 -7.95 27.57 -1.06
N ALA A 630 -7.19 27.40 0.03
CA ALA A 630 -7.12 28.36 1.11
C ALA A 630 -5.78 28.35 1.85
N VAL A 631 -5.18 29.52 2.00
CA VAL A 631 -4.15 29.77 3.01
C VAL A 631 -4.85 30.29 4.27
N ILE A 632 -4.65 29.59 5.38
CA ILE A 632 -5.31 29.85 6.66
C ILE A 632 -4.26 30.24 7.70
N PRO A 633 -4.17 31.52 8.08
CA PRO A 633 -3.23 31.95 9.11
C PRO A 633 -3.70 31.55 10.50
N PHE A 634 -2.73 31.11 11.32
CA PHE A 634 -2.85 30.86 12.74
C PHE A 634 -2.02 31.88 13.49
N GLU A 635 -2.65 32.54 14.45
CA GLU A 635 -2.06 33.63 15.20
C GLU A 635 -1.27 33.08 16.40
N PRO A 636 -0.20 33.78 16.84
CA PRO A 636 0.47 33.48 18.09
C PRO A 636 -0.52 33.49 19.26
N LEU A 637 -0.41 32.54 20.17
CA LEU A 637 -1.32 32.42 21.31
C LEU A 637 -1.09 33.54 22.32
N GLU A 638 -2.16 34.18 22.76
CA GLU A 638 -2.12 35.10 23.88
C GLU A 638 -2.02 34.35 25.22
N PRO A 639 -1.41 34.94 26.27
CA PRO A 639 -1.34 34.31 27.59
C PRO A 639 -2.70 33.86 28.14
N ALA A 640 -3.74 34.68 27.94
CA ALA A 640 -5.11 34.33 28.34
C ALA A 640 -5.65 33.09 27.59
N THR A 641 -5.27 32.93 26.31
CA THR A 641 -5.61 31.74 25.52
C THR A 641 -4.91 30.51 26.08
N VAL A 642 -3.62 30.61 26.44
CA VAL A 642 -2.88 29.48 27.04
C VAL A 642 -3.48 29.05 28.37
N ARG A 643 -3.94 30.01 29.20
CA ARG A 643 -4.68 29.70 30.42
C ARG A 643 -5.93 28.86 30.14
N HIS A 644 -6.71 29.23 29.13
CA HIS A 644 -7.91 28.45 28.77
C HIS A 644 -7.56 27.06 28.23
N ILE A 645 -6.48 26.93 27.45
CA ILE A 645 -5.99 25.62 27.00
C ILE A 645 -5.58 24.75 28.20
N ALA A 646 -4.89 25.32 29.19
CA ALA A 646 -4.51 24.60 30.42
C ALA A 646 -5.73 24.08 31.18
N GLU A 647 -6.78 24.89 31.29
CA GLU A 647 -8.05 24.49 31.89
C GLU A 647 -8.69 23.30 31.17
N LEU A 648 -8.68 23.31 29.83
CA LEU A 648 -9.21 22.20 29.02
C LEU A 648 -8.39 20.92 29.19
N GLU A 649 -7.06 21.01 29.23
CA GLU A 649 -6.19 19.84 29.47
C GLU A 649 -6.43 19.23 30.86
N LEU A 650 -6.66 20.06 31.88
CA LEU A 650 -7.04 19.57 33.22
C LEU A 650 -8.41 18.89 33.21
N LYS A 651 -9.41 19.45 32.53
CA LYS A 651 -10.74 18.82 32.38
C LYS A 651 -10.68 17.48 31.65
N ARG A 652 -9.76 17.32 30.70
CA ARG A 652 -9.55 16.03 30.00
C ARG A 652 -9.03 14.93 30.92
N LEU A 653 -8.46 15.25 32.09
CA LEU A 653 -8.02 14.24 33.05
C LEU A 653 -9.20 13.37 33.54
N ASP A 654 -10.39 13.97 33.72
CA ASP A 654 -11.61 13.26 34.15
C ASP A 654 -12.00 12.11 33.22
N GLN A 655 -11.57 12.15 31.95
CA GLN A 655 -11.86 11.13 30.95
C GLN A 655 -10.88 9.95 30.99
N ARG A 656 -9.74 10.07 31.69
CA ARG A 656 -8.74 9.00 31.76
C ARG A 656 -9.26 7.85 32.60
N ASP A 657 -9.05 6.61 32.13
CA ASP A 657 -9.53 5.37 32.77
C ASP A 657 -9.23 5.28 34.27
N GLY A 658 -8.05 5.75 34.70
CA GLY A 658 -7.65 5.75 36.11
C GLY A 658 -8.56 6.58 37.03
N LEU A 659 -9.23 7.60 36.49
CA LEU A 659 -10.19 8.45 37.20
C LEU A 659 -11.63 8.05 36.87
N SER A 660 -11.96 7.91 35.58
CA SER A 660 -13.32 7.66 35.09
C SER A 660 -13.90 6.33 35.61
N SER A 661 -13.12 5.24 35.58
CA SER A 661 -13.55 3.93 36.10
C SER A 661 -13.82 3.91 37.61
N ARG A 662 -13.25 4.88 38.34
CA ARG A 662 -13.40 5.05 39.78
C ARG A 662 -14.45 6.12 40.13
N GLY A 663 -15.02 6.80 39.12
CA GLY A 663 -15.91 7.94 39.30
C GLY A 663 -15.23 9.13 39.98
N LEU A 664 -13.92 9.27 39.86
CA LEU A 664 -13.17 10.40 40.42
C LEU A 664 -13.27 11.60 39.47
N ARG A 665 -13.34 12.81 40.04
CA ARG A 665 -13.27 14.06 39.28
C ARG A 665 -12.13 14.93 39.77
N VAL A 666 -11.65 15.82 38.92
CA VAL A 666 -10.56 16.73 39.23
C VAL A 666 -11.10 18.16 39.30
N ALA A 667 -10.98 18.77 40.48
CA ALA A 667 -11.12 20.20 40.67
C ALA A 667 -9.73 20.85 40.76
N HIS A 668 -9.59 22.10 40.33
CA HIS A 668 -8.32 22.80 40.35
C HIS A 668 -8.49 24.23 40.87
N THR A 669 -7.45 24.75 41.51
CA THR A 669 -7.41 26.14 41.96
C THR A 669 -6.98 27.10 40.84
N PRO A 670 -7.31 28.40 40.95
CA PRO A 670 -6.76 29.42 40.06
C PRO A 670 -5.22 29.46 40.07
N ALA A 671 -4.59 29.22 41.23
CA ALA A 671 -3.14 29.22 41.40
C ALA A 671 -2.46 28.15 40.54
N LEU A 672 -3.05 26.95 40.45
CA LEU A 672 -2.55 25.90 39.56
C LEU A 672 -2.63 26.32 38.08
N LEU A 673 -3.73 26.95 37.66
CA LEU A 673 -3.87 27.46 36.29
C LEU A 673 -2.88 28.59 35.98
N ASP A 674 -2.65 29.50 36.91
CA ASP A 674 -1.65 30.56 36.78
C ASP A 674 -0.25 29.97 36.61
N PHE A 675 0.11 28.98 37.43
CA PHE A 675 1.37 28.26 37.30
C PHE A 675 1.53 27.57 35.94
N LEU A 676 0.54 26.79 35.53
CA LEU A 676 0.57 26.04 34.27
C LEU A 676 0.62 26.97 33.05
N SER A 677 -0.14 28.07 33.06
CA SER A 677 -0.15 29.03 31.95
C SER A 677 1.16 29.83 31.86
N ALA A 678 1.74 30.23 32.99
CA ALA A 678 2.99 30.99 33.03
C ALA A 678 4.19 30.16 32.58
N ARG A 679 4.30 28.89 33.01
CA ARG A 679 5.41 28.00 32.63
C ARG A 679 5.16 27.22 31.34
N GLY A 680 3.90 26.96 31.00
CA GLY A 680 3.51 26.22 29.80
C GLY A 680 3.49 27.07 28.53
N TYR A 681 3.68 28.38 28.63
CA TYR A 681 3.75 29.31 27.50
C TYR A 681 5.18 29.63 27.09
N ASP A 682 5.48 29.47 25.81
CA ASP A 682 6.71 29.96 25.19
C ASP A 682 6.37 30.84 23.98
N ARG A 683 6.96 32.05 23.90
CA ARG A 683 6.72 32.99 22.80
C ARG A 683 7.09 32.43 21.41
N ARG A 684 8.04 31.49 21.33
CA ARG A 684 8.50 30.84 20.08
C ARG A 684 7.76 29.52 19.81
N TYR A 685 7.44 28.75 20.86
CA TYR A 685 6.87 27.40 20.74
C TYR A 685 5.38 27.27 21.09
N GLY A 686 4.71 28.39 21.39
CA GLY A 686 3.28 28.42 21.72
C GLY A 686 2.95 27.61 22.98
N ALA A 687 1.86 26.85 22.94
CA ALA A 687 1.41 25.99 24.05
C ALA A 687 2.05 24.59 24.03
N ARG A 688 3.06 24.33 23.19
CA ARG A 688 3.71 23.00 23.10
C ARG A 688 4.32 22.53 24.43
N PRO A 689 4.94 23.39 25.27
CA PRO A 689 5.46 22.98 26.58
C PRO A 689 4.36 22.61 27.58
N LEU A 690 3.17 23.18 27.47
CA LEU A 690 2.07 23.01 28.43
C LEU A 690 1.69 21.54 28.63
N GLN A 691 1.58 20.76 27.55
CA GLN A 691 1.18 19.36 27.67
C GLN A 691 2.21 18.54 28.47
N ARG A 692 3.51 18.78 28.24
CA ARG A 692 4.59 18.15 29.02
C ARG A 692 4.54 18.59 30.48
N LEU A 693 4.32 19.88 30.72
CA LEU A 693 4.21 20.43 32.07
C LEU A 693 3.03 19.82 32.84
N VAL A 694 1.87 19.63 32.20
CA VAL A 694 0.71 18.96 32.79
C VAL A 694 1.03 17.49 33.11
N GLU A 695 1.69 16.77 32.22
CA GLU A 695 2.08 15.37 32.49
C GLU A 695 3.07 15.25 33.66
N GLU A 696 4.09 16.11 33.68
CA GLU A 696 5.14 16.09 34.71
C GLU A 696 4.64 16.60 36.07
N SER A 697 3.92 17.73 36.07
CA SER A 697 3.55 18.43 37.29
C SER A 697 2.19 18.02 37.85
N VAL A 698 1.28 17.49 37.04
CA VAL A 698 -0.08 17.13 37.49
C VAL A 698 -0.32 15.64 37.41
N VAL A 699 -0.16 15.03 36.23
CA VAL A 699 -0.50 13.62 36.03
C VAL A 699 0.41 12.71 36.83
N THR A 700 1.71 12.98 36.86
CA THR A 700 2.67 12.14 37.58
C THR A 700 2.42 12.14 39.09
N PRO A 701 2.26 13.29 39.77
CA PRO A 701 1.83 13.31 41.18
C PRO A 701 0.48 12.64 41.42
N LEU A 702 -0.50 12.88 40.52
CA LEU A 702 -1.83 12.28 40.62
C LEU A 702 -1.79 10.75 40.51
N ALA A 703 -0.99 10.21 39.59
CA ALA A 703 -0.78 8.77 39.45
C ALA A 703 -0.17 8.18 40.73
N ARG A 704 0.85 8.84 41.31
CA ARG A 704 1.45 8.40 42.59
C ARG A 704 0.42 8.40 43.72
N PHE A 705 -0.40 9.43 43.82
CA PHE A 705 -1.46 9.53 44.82
C PHE A 705 -2.53 8.44 44.66
N LEU A 706 -2.96 8.15 43.43
CA LEU A 706 -3.95 7.10 43.15
C LEU A 706 -3.44 5.68 43.40
N VAL A 707 -2.14 5.45 43.28
CA VAL A 707 -1.49 4.16 43.60
C VAL A 707 -1.44 3.95 45.11
N THR A 708 -1.17 4.99 45.90
CA THR A 708 -1.14 4.90 47.37
C THR A 708 -2.53 4.91 48.01
N HIS A 709 -3.57 5.30 47.25
CA HIS A 709 -4.97 5.35 47.70
C HIS A 709 -5.91 4.50 46.82
N PRO A 710 -5.74 3.17 46.77
CA PRO A 710 -6.50 2.29 45.86
C PRO A 710 -8.01 2.23 46.17
N GLY A 711 -8.43 2.63 47.37
CA GLY A 711 -9.83 2.62 47.81
C GLY A 711 -10.66 3.83 47.38
N LEU A 712 -10.06 4.89 46.83
CA LEU A 712 -10.76 6.12 46.47
C LEU A 712 -11.75 5.88 45.31
N ARG A 713 -13.01 6.27 45.52
CA ARG A 713 -14.10 6.20 44.54
C ARG A 713 -15.07 7.35 44.73
N GLN A 714 -15.67 7.82 43.63
CA GLN A 714 -16.77 8.81 43.66
C GLN A 714 -16.42 10.08 44.47
N THR A 715 -15.17 10.53 44.40
CA THR A 715 -14.64 11.69 45.14
C THR A 715 -14.07 12.70 44.17
N THR A 716 -14.08 13.98 44.58
CA THR A 716 -13.43 15.05 43.81
C THR A 716 -12.03 15.28 44.37
N LEU A 717 -11.02 15.21 43.54
CA LEU A 717 -9.64 15.50 43.90
C LEU A 717 -9.37 16.97 43.63
N HIS A 718 -9.01 17.71 44.67
CA HIS A 718 -8.68 19.12 44.60
C HIS A 718 -7.18 19.28 44.39
N LEU A 719 -6.81 19.76 43.20
CA LEU A 719 -5.43 20.05 42.81
C LEU A 719 -5.11 21.52 43.06
N ASP A 720 -4.03 21.78 43.78
CA ASP A 720 -3.51 23.13 44.05
C ASP A 720 -2.02 23.24 43.75
N PHE A 721 -1.51 24.47 43.64
CA PHE A 721 -0.09 24.75 43.54
C PHE A 721 0.34 25.63 44.72
N ASP A 722 1.18 25.09 45.60
CA ASP A 722 1.58 25.75 46.85
C ASP A 722 2.75 26.74 46.69
N GLY A 723 3.25 26.91 45.45
CA GLY A 723 4.44 27.71 45.12
C GLY A 723 5.67 26.86 44.79
N HIS A 724 5.67 25.58 45.17
CA HIS A 724 6.77 24.65 44.93
C HIS A 724 6.33 23.41 44.14
N GLU A 725 5.25 22.76 44.55
CA GLU A 725 4.74 21.55 43.90
C GLU A 725 3.21 21.52 43.81
N VAL A 726 2.70 20.59 43.01
CA VAL A 726 1.25 20.35 42.91
C VAL A 726 0.82 19.47 44.05
N THR A 727 -0.10 19.97 44.86
CA THR A 727 -0.66 19.25 46.02
C THR A 727 -2.05 18.71 45.68
N ILE A 728 -2.41 17.59 46.31
CA ILE A 728 -3.65 16.86 46.04
C ILE A 728 -4.39 16.70 47.37
N SER A 729 -5.63 17.18 47.41
CA SER A 729 -6.54 17.04 48.56
C SER A 729 -7.87 16.41 48.12
N LEU A 730 -8.63 15.91 49.09
CA LEU A 730 -9.92 15.23 48.90
C LEU A 730 -11.10 16.17 49.14
#